data_AF-A0A964ALN5-F1
#
_entry.id   AF-A0A964ALN5-F1
#
_cell.length_a   1.000
_cell.length_b   1.000
_cell.length_c   1.000
_cell.angle_alpha   90.00
_cell.angle_beta   90.00
_cell.angle_gamma   90.00
#
_symmetry.space_group_name_H-M   'P 1'
#
loop_
_entity.id
_entity.type
_entity.pdbx_description
1 polymer ?
#
loop_
_entity_poly.entity_id
_entity_poly.type
_entity_poly.pdbx_seq_one_letter_code
_entity_poly.pdbx_strand_id
1 'polypeptide(L)'
;MILELFPASSLDSSILTSVLVGLLVVWVLQETLGWGFSGLVIPGYLASILVIQPLTGAVVVGEAVLTWAIVEGLSERTPAWWPWAPLFGRDRFFQILLVSVGVRVALEGGGFAALLEGLSLGVSEELHSMGLVLVPLIANALWRSGLAAGAPRLGIPLLITWGILEFGLLRHTNLSLSNFELTYEDLALNFVGSPRAYILLLVGAYVASAVNLRWGWDFGGIVVPGLLTLCWLEPGKLAATLGEAVVIAAVYRAALRLPVLRGWEMTGGRPLVLAFTLAYLLKMALAWVGPAAWPGLRPTELFGFGYLLPTLVALRIVKHGDALRVLIPTTVTSLGGFAAGTALGYAVAAAMPAAPGAPSAPNALLEGAWRGQGPTPAFDAPGLYVGGDGFGALQLRADGAPLAVSARVGPVGLSGAALAVAEALDARAVHLCGPAGDGCDAGRQALARRMDLLVVEAGRTTTLAASGALPEPLDLRRLGALAPRMPVVAGGATPTLKLSLADRLRARPGDDAVAVSDVHGFVGPSFAEDPAQAGWRKPTVPAEEVAALWDLTLRPWAWRTLRTGAPGEQAAPDQDSGLRALHGAGWRALLAPGGSGLVVHAPDVLNEPDTAALAGVLFEALDASALVLAAPSPHPTGVGSPPEGPVASPAHAALLAILEALGPQARVLSVRGYRDVLDPGAEAVLSLGRPALPGQPRPAFAEDLEARLAARGVSTAWYDGDARRLSFQDPGDPARAAAEAATGVEAHVTLFASSAWRRAVAAGRGEAW
;
A
#
# COMPACT_ATOMS: atom_id res chain seq x y z
N MET A 1 9.53 4.65 34.31
CA MET A 1 10.50 5.52 33.60
C MET A 1 11.25 4.64 32.63
N ILE A 2 11.38 5.08 31.38
CA ILE A 2 12.16 4.40 30.34
C ILE A 2 13.52 5.11 30.27
N LEU A 3 14.61 4.36 30.13
CA LEU A 3 15.95 4.92 30.00
C LEU A 3 16.29 5.13 28.51
N GLU A 4 16.52 6.38 28.11
CA GLU A 4 17.00 6.73 26.77
C GLU A 4 18.50 6.42 26.66
N LEU A 5 18.81 5.16 26.33
CA LEU A 5 20.17 4.64 26.20
C LEU A 5 20.64 4.61 24.74
N PHE A 6 19.71 4.45 23.80
CA PHE A 6 20.00 4.27 22.38
C PHE A 6 19.64 5.52 21.57
N PRO A 7 20.45 5.92 20.57
CA PRO A 7 20.14 7.04 19.70
C PRO A 7 18.94 6.71 18.81
N ALA A 8 17.99 7.63 18.76
CA ALA A 8 16.75 7.49 18.01
C ALA A 8 17.00 7.25 16.51
N SER A 9 16.10 6.51 15.85
CA SER A 9 16.10 6.21 14.41
C SER A 9 17.34 5.47 13.88
N SER A 10 18.02 4.66 14.70
CA SER A 10 19.22 3.92 14.26
C SER A 10 19.57 2.65 15.05
N LEU A 11 19.70 2.72 16.39
CA LEU A 11 20.09 1.58 17.25
C LEU A 11 19.10 1.31 18.38
N ASP A 12 18.23 2.28 18.65
CA ASP A 12 16.95 2.11 19.32
C ASP A 12 16.09 1.03 18.66
N SER A 13 16.21 0.86 17.34
CA SER A 13 15.37 -0.05 16.56
C SER A 13 16.15 -1.16 15.82
N SER A 14 17.29 -1.62 16.38
CA SER A 14 18.23 -2.51 15.68
C SER A 14 18.59 -3.80 16.43
N ILE A 15 18.46 -4.93 15.71
CA ILE A 15 18.91 -6.27 16.12
C ILE A 15 20.44 -6.38 16.35
N LEU A 16 21.22 -5.35 15.96
CA LEU A 16 22.64 -5.25 16.33
C LEU A 16 22.83 -5.30 17.87
N THR A 17 21.90 -4.73 18.63
CA THR A 17 21.91 -4.69 20.10
C THR A 17 21.67 -6.08 20.72
N SER A 18 20.68 -6.83 20.24
CA SER A 18 20.43 -8.20 20.72
C SER A 18 21.52 -9.19 20.28
N VAL A 19 22.10 -9.02 19.09
CA VAL A 19 23.29 -9.78 18.66
C VAL A 19 24.49 -9.50 19.56
N LEU A 20 24.70 -8.26 20.04
CA LEU A 20 25.73 -7.96 21.04
C LEU A 20 25.46 -8.69 22.36
N VAL A 21 24.24 -8.63 22.89
CA VAL A 21 23.86 -9.32 24.13
C VAL A 21 24.10 -10.83 23.98
N GLY A 22 23.63 -11.45 22.90
CA GLY A 22 23.82 -12.88 22.63
C GLY A 22 25.29 -13.29 22.53
N LEU A 23 26.11 -12.47 21.86
CA LEU A 23 27.55 -12.70 21.75
C LEU A 23 28.25 -12.60 23.13
N LEU A 24 27.86 -11.62 23.96
CA LEU A 24 28.39 -11.47 25.32
C LEU A 24 27.97 -12.62 26.23
N VAL A 25 26.71 -13.08 26.17
CA VAL A 25 26.22 -14.24 26.92
C VAL A 25 26.97 -15.51 26.52
N VAL A 26 27.14 -15.77 25.22
CA VAL A 26 27.94 -16.91 24.73
C VAL A 26 29.39 -16.83 25.18
N TRP A 27 30.00 -15.63 25.14
CA TRP A 27 31.38 -15.44 25.60
C TRP A 27 31.54 -15.69 27.10
N VAL A 28 30.67 -15.13 27.95
CA VAL A 28 30.70 -15.37 29.39
C VAL A 28 30.56 -16.86 29.71
N LEU A 29 29.65 -17.58 29.04
CA LEU A 29 29.48 -19.02 29.20
C LEU A 29 30.67 -19.84 28.62
N GLN A 30 31.35 -19.34 27.59
CA GLN A 30 32.59 -19.93 27.05
C GLN A 30 33.78 -19.77 28.00
N GLU A 31 33.92 -18.63 28.68
CA GLU A 31 34.98 -18.40 29.67
C GLU A 31 34.70 -19.11 31.01
N THR A 32 33.44 -19.20 31.44
CA THR A 32 33.06 -19.77 32.75
C THR A 32 32.79 -21.27 32.74
N LEU A 33 32.20 -21.81 31.67
CA LEU A 33 31.82 -23.23 31.56
C LEU A 33 32.63 -24.01 30.52
N GLY A 34 33.60 -23.36 29.85
CA GLY A 34 34.43 -23.99 28.81
C GLY A 34 33.65 -24.42 27.56
N TRP A 35 32.48 -23.82 27.30
CA TRP A 35 31.62 -24.21 26.17
C TRP A 35 32.21 -23.79 24.82
N GLY A 36 31.85 -24.54 23.77
CA GLY A 36 32.34 -24.31 22.41
C GLY A 36 31.86 -22.98 21.82
N PHE A 37 32.80 -22.17 21.33
CA PHE A 37 32.53 -20.86 20.71
C PHE A 37 31.94 -21.01 19.29
N SER A 38 30.69 -21.45 19.21
CA SER A 38 29.95 -21.76 17.97
C SER A 38 28.52 -21.24 18.02
N GLY A 39 27.92 -20.95 16.85
CA GLY A 39 26.54 -20.45 16.78
C GLY A 39 26.37 -19.00 17.24
N LEU A 40 27.43 -18.20 17.17
CA LEU A 40 27.61 -16.92 17.86
C LEU A 40 26.52 -15.85 17.64
N VAL A 41 25.92 -15.83 16.45
CA VAL A 41 24.82 -14.90 16.10
C VAL A 41 23.48 -15.36 16.67
N ILE A 42 23.33 -16.68 16.86
CA ILE A 42 22.03 -17.34 16.97
C ILE A 42 21.31 -16.93 18.25
N PRO A 43 21.92 -16.88 19.46
CA PRO A 43 21.22 -16.47 20.66
C PRO A 43 20.59 -15.08 20.56
N GLY A 44 21.31 -14.09 20.03
CA GLY A 44 20.76 -12.74 19.85
C GLY A 44 19.71 -12.65 18.75
N TYR A 45 19.97 -13.29 17.61
CA TYR A 45 19.07 -13.22 16.45
C TYR A 45 17.78 -13.99 16.68
N LEU A 46 17.86 -15.26 17.11
CA LEU A 46 16.71 -16.10 17.39
C LEU A 46 15.94 -15.63 18.64
N ALA A 47 16.60 -15.05 19.66
CA ALA A 47 15.87 -14.43 20.77
C ALA A 47 15.03 -13.24 20.32
N SER A 48 15.51 -12.45 19.35
CA SER A 48 14.75 -11.33 18.79
C SER A 48 13.49 -11.83 18.07
N ILE A 49 13.61 -12.91 17.26
CA ILE A 49 12.45 -13.55 16.63
C ILE A 49 11.50 -14.11 17.70
N LEU A 50 12.00 -14.77 18.74
CA LEU A 50 11.18 -15.36 19.81
C LEU A 50 10.45 -14.33 20.69
N VAL A 51 10.90 -13.07 20.73
CA VAL A 51 10.16 -11.95 21.35
C VAL A 51 8.99 -11.52 20.46
N ILE A 52 9.23 -11.32 19.16
CA ILE A 52 8.26 -10.68 18.26
C ILE A 52 7.23 -11.71 17.76
N GLN A 53 7.70 -12.85 17.25
CA GLN A 53 6.90 -13.92 16.66
C GLN A 53 7.41 -15.29 17.15
N PRO A 54 6.98 -15.77 18.34
CA PRO A 54 7.50 -17.01 18.93
C PRO A 54 7.25 -18.26 18.07
N LEU A 55 6.17 -18.29 17.28
CA LEU A 55 5.87 -19.38 16.36
C LEU A 55 6.88 -19.42 15.19
N THR A 56 7.23 -18.27 14.61
CA THR A 56 8.28 -18.13 13.58
C THR A 56 9.63 -18.62 14.11
N GLY A 57 9.97 -18.28 15.36
CA GLY A 57 11.16 -18.81 16.03
C GLY A 57 11.14 -20.33 16.22
N ALA A 58 9.97 -20.91 16.53
CA ALA A 58 9.81 -22.36 16.66
C ALA A 58 9.92 -23.09 15.30
N VAL A 59 9.34 -22.54 14.23
CA VAL A 59 9.46 -23.08 12.86
C VAL A 59 10.94 -23.11 12.43
N VAL A 60 11.68 -22.01 12.59
CA VAL A 60 13.11 -21.94 12.22
C VAL A 60 13.98 -22.91 13.02
N VAL A 61 13.63 -23.22 14.28
CA VAL A 61 14.29 -24.30 15.04
C VAL A 61 13.93 -25.68 14.48
N GLY A 62 12.67 -25.91 14.12
CA GLY A 62 12.20 -27.14 13.47
C GLY A 62 12.90 -27.41 12.13
N GLU A 63 12.94 -26.42 11.23
CA GLU A 63 13.68 -26.47 9.97
C GLU A 63 15.16 -26.83 10.17
N ALA A 64 15.78 -26.29 11.22
CA ALA A 64 17.19 -26.53 11.51
C ALA A 64 17.47 -27.92 12.10
N VAL A 65 16.57 -28.45 12.93
CA VAL A 65 16.64 -29.84 13.42
C VAL A 65 16.41 -30.82 12.27
N LEU A 66 15.45 -30.54 11.37
CA LEU A 66 15.19 -31.34 10.17
C LEU A 66 16.38 -31.30 9.20
N THR A 67 16.95 -30.11 8.96
CA THR A 67 18.19 -29.93 8.17
C THR A 67 19.33 -30.75 8.76
N TRP A 68 19.58 -30.65 10.07
CA TRP A 68 20.60 -31.44 10.75
C TRP A 68 20.37 -32.94 10.56
N ALA A 69 19.16 -33.44 10.82
CA ALA A 69 18.83 -34.86 10.73
C ALA A 69 18.98 -35.42 9.30
N ILE A 70 18.62 -34.63 8.27
CA ILE A 70 18.82 -35.02 6.87
C ILE A 70 20.31 -35.07 6.51
N VAL A 71 21.11 -34.08 6.91
CA VAL A 71 22.57 -34.11 6.67
C VAL A 71 23.22 -35.28 7.41
N GLU A 72 22.71 -35.66 8.60
CA GLU A 72 23.27 -36.75 9.41
C GLU A 72 22.97 -38.09 8.72
N GLY A 73 21.71 -38.32 8.37
CA GLY A 73 21.26 -39.50 7.63
C GLY A 73 21.83 -39.62 6.21
N LEU A 74 22.34 -38.53 5.61
CA LEU A 74 23.11 -38.53 4.37
C LEU A 74 24.61 -38.82 4.62
N SER A 75 25.21 -38.21 5.65
CA SER A 75 26.64 -38.37 5.95
C SER A 75 26.99 -39.78 6.41
N GLU A 76 26.09 -40.48 7.10
CA GLU A 76 26.31 -41.89 7.50
C GLU A 76 26.12 -42.88 6.34
N ARG A 77 25.33 -42.54 5.32
CA ARG A 77 24.87 -43.48 4.28
C ARG A 77 25.50 -43.28 2.90
N THR A 78 26.17 -42.16 2.64
CA THR A 78 26.75 -41.87 1.31
C THR A 78 28.04 -42.67 1.07
N PRO A 79 28.11 -43.51 0.02
CA PRO A 79 29.32 -44.29 -0.27
C PRO A 79 30.50 -43.42 -0.74
N ALA A 80 31.72 -43.78 -0.35
CA ALA A 80 32.94 -43.03 -0.69
C ALA A 80 33.26 -42.94 -2.20
N TRP A 81 32.59 -43.72 -3.05
CA TRP A 81 32.72 -43.69 -4.52
C TRP A 81 31.75 -42.72 -5.20
N TRP A 82 30.84 -42.09 -4.46
CA TRP A 82 29.79 -41.25 -5.03
C TRP A 82 30.37 -40.00 -5.76
N PRO A 83 29.88 -39.60 -6.95
CA PRO A 83 30.48 -38.49 -7.71
C PRO A 83 30.54 -37.14 -6.99
N TRP A 84 29.64 -36.90 -6.04
CA TRP A 84 29.62 -35.68 -5.21
C TRP A 84 30.42 -35.79 -3.91
N ALA A 85 31.17 -36.88 -3.69
CA ALA A 85 32.08 -37.04 -2.54
C ALA A 85 33.02 -35.84 -2.29
N PRO A 86 33.50 -35.06 -3.28
CA PRO A 86 34.26 -33.83 -3.01
C PRO A 86 33.50 -32.76 -2.19
N LEU A 87 32.16 -32.75 -2.22
CA LEU A 87 31.33 -31.90 -1.35
C LEU A 87 31.23 -32.48 0.08
N PHE A 88 31.28 -33.82 0.21
CA PHE A 88 31.30 -34.54 1.49
C PHE A 88 32.71 -34.57 2.10
N GLY A 89 33.12 -33.48 2.75
CA GLY A 89 34.43 -33.49 3.41
C GLY A 89 34.81 -32.19 4.10
N ARG A 90 35.42 -31.28 3.33
CA ARG A 90 35.99 -30.02 3.84
C ARG A 90 34.94 -28.93 4.00
N ASP A 91 34.02 -28.81 3.03
CA ASP A 91 32.97 -27.78 2.99
C ASP A 91 31.60 -28.31 3.45
N ARG A 92 31.57 -29.02 4.58
CA ARG A 92 30.32 -29.54 5.19
C ARG A 92 29.26 -28.44 5.41
N PHE A 93 29.71 -27.21 5.67
CA PHE A 93 28.82 -26.05 5.79
C PHE A 93 28.04 -25.78 4.49
N PHE A 94 28.65 -25.99 3.31
CA PHE A 94 27.95 -25.85 2.04
C PHE A 94 26.82 -26.88 1.91
N GLN A 95 27.05 -28.11 2.39
CA GLN A 95 26.03 -29.16 2.39
C GLN A 95 24.86 -28.81 3.31
N ILE A 96 25.15 -28.28 4.50
CA ILE A 96 24.13 -27.83 5.45
C ILE A 96 23.33 -26.65 4.88
N LEU A 97 23.98 -25.70 4.19
CA LEU A 97 23.32 -24.59 3.48
C LEU A 97 22.44 -25.08 2.31
N LEU A 98 22.93 -26.02 1.51
CA LEU A 98 22.18 -26.59 0.39
C LEU A 98 20.96 -27.39 0.88
N VAL A 99 21.13 -28.21 1.93
CA VAL A 99 20.02 -28.96 2.54
C VAL A 99 19.03 -28.04 3.24
N SER A 100 19.44 -26.95 3.90
CA SER A 100 18.48 -26.01 4.50
C SER A 100 17.60 -25.33 3.44
N VAL A 101 18.15 -24.99 2.28
CA VAL A 101 17.35 -24.46 1.16
C VAL A 101 16.42 -25.55 0.60
N GLY A 102 16.89 -26.79 0.46
CA GLY A 102 16.06 -27.92 0.01
C GLY A 102 14.91 -28.26 0.97
N VAL A 103 15.16 -28.24 2.28
CA VAL A 103 14.15 -28.42 3.34
C VAL A 103 13.11 -27.31 3.24
N ARG A 104 13.54 -26.06 3.18
CA ARG A 104 12.64 -24.91 3.15
C ARG A 104 11.77 -24.90 1.90
N VAL A 105 12.34 -25.13 0.72
CA VAL A 105 11.57 -25.26 -0.55
C VAL A 105 10.57 -26.43 -0.51
N ALA A 106 10.88 -27.52 0.19
CA ALA A 106 9.95 -28.65 0.34
C ALA A 106 8.79 -28.36 1.33
N LEU A 107 9.02 -27.49 2.31
CA LEU A 107 7.99 -27.04 3.27
C LEU A 107 7.10 -25.95 2.65
N GLU A 108 7.71 -24.90 2.08
CA GLU A 108 7.04 -23.82 1.34
C GLU A 108 6.27 -24.36 0.12
N GLY A 109 6.80 -25.37 -0.58
CA GLY A 109 6.20 -26.02 -1.76
C GLY A 109 4.97 -26.91 -1.48
N GLY A 110 4.24 -26.67 -0.39
CA GLY A 110 2.98 -27.36 -0.04
C GLY A 110 3.11 -28.49 1.00
N GLY A 111 4.33 -28.95 1.31
CA GLY A 111 4.55 -30.00 2.31
C GLY A 111 4.13 -29.60 3.73
N PHE A 112 4.20 -28.31 4.06
CA PHE A 112 3.79 -27.79 5.37
C PHE A 112 2.30 -27.43 5.43
N ALA A 113 1.70 -26.96 4.32
CA ALA A 113 0.27 -26.64 4.23
C ALA A 113 -0.61 -27.87 4.52
N ALA A 114 -0.35 -29.00 3.84
CA ALA A 114 -1.08 -30.25 4.05
C ALA A 114 -0.91 -30.85 5.47
N LEU A 115 0.14 -30.47 6.21
CA LEU A 115 0.35 -30.86 7.60
C LEU A 115 -0.39 -29.94 8.58
N LEU A 116 -0.50 -28.64 8.26
CA LEU A 116 -1.18 -27.64 9.08
C LEU A 116 -2.71 -27.68 8.95
N GLU A 117 -3.24 -28.01 7.76
CA GLU A 117 -4.66 -28.31 7.57
C GLU A 117 -5.12 -29.43 8.51
N GLY A 118 -4.30 -30.47 8.68
CA GLY A 118 -4.53 -31.57 9.63
C GLY A 118 -4.40 -31.20 11.11
N LEU A 119 -3.97 -29.98 11.44
CA LEU A 119 -3.77 -29.49 12.81
C LEU A 119 -4.61 -28.26 13.17
N SER A 120 -5.40 -27.71 12.25
CA SER A 120 -6.30 -26.55 12.47
C SER A 120 -5.61 -25.27 13.00
N LEU A 121 -4.32 -25.07 12.66
CA LEU A 121 -3.57 -23.89 13.03
C LEU A 121 -3.48 -22.89 11.86
N GLY A 122 -4.12 -21.73 12.02
CA GLY A 122 -3.96 -20.61 11.08
C GLY A 122 -2.55 -20.03 11.16
N VAL A 123 -1.80 -20.12 10.06
CA VAL A 123 -0.40 -19.71 9.93
C VAL A 123 -0.29 -18.75 8.75
N SER A 124 -0.08 -17.46 9.03
CA SER A 124 0.10 -16.42 8.00
C SER A 124 1.37 -16.67 7.15
N GLU A 125 1.37 -16.21 5.90
CA GLU A 125 2.50 -16.40 4.97
C GLU A 125 3.83 -15.82 5.52
N GLU A 126 3.74 -14.76 6.34
CA GLU A 126 4.82 -14.08 7.08
C GLU A 126 5.80 -15.04 7.79
N LEU A 127 5.31 -16.17 8.30
CA LEU A 127 6.04 -17.09 9.18
C LEU A 127 7.27 -17.80 8.55
N HIS A 128 7.47 -17.70 7.23
CA HIS A 128 8.54 -18.45 6.55
C HIS A 128 9.85 -17.66 6.35
N SER A 129 9.81 -16.32 6.29
CA SER A 129 10.92 -15.59 5.65
C SER A 129 12.27 -15.66 6.40
N MET A 130 12.26 -15.61 7.74
CA MET A 130 13.45 -15.30 8.55
C MET A 130 14.54 -16.39 8.57
N GLY A 131 14.27 -17.59 8.04
CA GLY A 131 15.13 -18.77 8.20
C GLY A 131 16.45 -18.81 7.41
N LEU A 132 16.57 -18.13 6.26
CA LEU A 132 17.56 -18.42 5.20
C LEU A 132 19.02 -18.64 5.68
N VAL A 133 19.51 -17.77 6.58
CA VAL A 133 20.87 -17.84 7.12
C VAL A 133 20.90 -18.45 8.52
N LEU A 134 19.79 -18.41 9.26
CA LEU A 134 19.72 -18.88 10.65
C LEU A 134 19.60 -20.40 10.74
N VAL A 135 18.76 -21.01 9.90
CA VAL A 135 18.56 -22.48 9.80
C VAL A 135 19.90 -23.22 9.61
N PRO A 136 20.73 -22.91 8.59
CA PRO A 136 22.02 -23.61 8.41
C PRO A 136 23.02 -23.30 9.51
N LEU A 137 22.97 -22.13 10.15
CA LEU A 137 23.81 -21.82 11.30
C LEU A 137 23.43 -22.65 12.54
N ILE A 138 22.14 -22.82 12.84
CA ILE A 138 21.63 -23.70 13.90
C ILE A 138 22.01 -25.15 13.59
N ALA A 139 21.71 -25.64 12.38
CA ALA A 139 22.01 -27.02 11.98
C ALA A 139 23.52 -27.34 12.08
N ASN A 140 24.41 -26.42 11.67
CA ASN A 140 25.86 -26.56 11.84
C ASN A 140 26.33 -26.42 13.30
N ALA A 141 25.62 -25.69 14.15
CA ALA A 141 25.91 -25.65 15.59
C ALA A 141 25.55 -26.99 16.26
N LEU A 142 24.35 -27.52 15.98
CA LEU A 142 23.92 -28.84 16.45
C LEU A 142 24.87 -29.94 15.97
N TRP A 143 25.21 -29.96 14.67
CA TRP A 143 26.16 -30.89 14.05
C TRP A 143 27.47 -31.00 14.83
N ARG A 144 28.10 -29.86 15.13
CA ARG A 144 29.46 -29.80 15.71
C ARG A 144 29.57 -30.37 17.12
N SER A 145 28.45 -30.60 17.79
CA SER A 145 28.41 -31.17 19.15
C SER A 145 27.49 -32.38 19.29
N GLY A 146 26.80 -32.79 18.23
CA GLY A 146 25.64 -33.67 18.28
C GLY A 146 24.43 -33.01 18.98
N LEU A 147 23.23 -33.52 18.71
CA LEU A 147 21.99 -32.94 19.23
C LEU A 147 21.97 -32.84 20.77
N ALA A 148 22.36 -33.91 21.48
CA ALA A 148 22.25 -34.00 22.94
C ALA A 148 23.12 -32.98 23.71
N ALA A 149 24.29 -32.62 23.19
CA ALA A 149 25.15 -31.58 23.79
C ALA A 149 24.98 -30.21 23.10
N GLY A 150 24.53 -30.16 21.85
CA GLY A 150 24.28 -28.94 21.09
C GLY A 150 23.02 -28.19 21.52
N ALA A 151 21.91 -28.89 21.70
CA ALA A 151 20.65 -28.30 22.16
C ALA A 151 20.79 -27.48 23.45
N PRO A 152 21.37 -27.99 24.57
CA PRO A 152 21.56 -27.16 25.77
C PRO A 152 22.59 -26.04 25.57
N ARG A 153 23.69 -26.29 24.84
CA ARG A 153 24.72 -25.27 24.57
C ARG A 153 24.23 -24.12 23.68
N LEU A 154 23.18 -24.32 22.89
CA LEU A 154 22.54 -23.29 22.07
C LEU A 154 21.31 -22.67 22.77
N GLY A 155 20.49 -23.51 23.40
CA GLY A 155 19.26 -23.13 24.08
C GLY A 155 19.45 -22.35 25.37
N ILE A 156 20.48 -22.66 26.17
CA ILE A 156 20.73 -21.91 27.42
C ILE A 156 21.18 -20.46 27.14
N PRO A 157 22.16 -20.18 26.25
CA PRO A 157 22.48 -18.81 25.86
C PRO A 157 21.30 -18.10 25.20
N LEU A 158 20.50 -18.81 24.39
CA LEU A 158 19.28 -18.28 23.76
C LEU A 158 18.26 -17.81 24.79
N LEU A 159 17.89 -18.66 25.75
CA LEU A 159 16.90 -18.34 26.80
C LEU A 159 17.38 -17.21 27.72
N ILE A 160 18.68 -17.18 28.05
CA ILE A 160 19.28 -16.07 28.82
C ILE A 160 19.21 -14.77 28.00
N THR A 161 19.54 -14.81 26.71
CA THR A 161 19.50 -13.63 25.82
C THR A 161 18.07 -13.11 25.64
N TRP A 162 17.11 -14.01 25.43
CA TRP A 162 15.68 -13.72 25.38
C TRP A 162 15.18 -13.07 26.68
N GLY A 163 15.52 -13.64 27.84
CA GLY A 163 15.15 -13.06 29.14
C GLY A 163 15.77 -11.68 29.41
N ILE A 164 17.01 -11.42 28.94
CA ILE A 164 17.66 -10.10 29.04
C ILE A 164 16.98 -9.07 28.12
N LEU A 165 16.48 -9.48 26.95
CA LEU A 165 15.75 -8.60 26.03
C LEU A 165 14.36 -8.29 26.58
N GLU A 166 13.56 -9.34 26.82
CA GLU A 166 12.15 -9.27 27.24
C GLU A 166 11.98 -8.55 28.58
N PHE A 167 12.62 -9.07 29.64
CA PHE A 167 12.44 -8.53 30.99
C PHE A 167 13.40 -7.38 31.31
N GLY A 168 14.53 -7.30 30.62
CA GLY A 168 15.54 -6.26 30.79
C GLY A 168 15.34 -5.08 29.83
N LEU A 169 15.94 -5.17 28.65
CA LEU A 169 16.15 -4.04 27.75
C LEU A 169 14.84 -3.45 27.21
N LEU A 170 13.96 -4.25 26.62
CA LEU A 170 12.74 -3.76 25.96
C LEU A 170 11.76 -3.13 26.96
N ARG A 171 11.79 -3.58 28.21
CA ARG A 171 10.91 -3.08 29.28
C ARG A 171 11.43 -1.83 29.99
N HIS A 172 12.74 -1.60 30.00
CA HIS A 172 13.37 -0.55 30.81
C HIS A 172 14.16 0.50 30.01
N THR A 173 14.40 0.27 28.73
CA THR A 173 15.14 1.20 27.83
C THR A 173 14.33 1.54 26.59
N ASN A 174 14.75 2.54 25.83
CA ASN A 174 14.11 2.91 24.56
C ASN A 174 14.42 1.94 23.38
N LEU A 175 14.77 0.68 23.66
CA LEU A 175 14.94 -0.34 22.64
C LEU A 175 13.56 -0.84 22.18
N SER A 176 13.30 -0.77 20.87
CA SER A 176 12.17 -1.38 20.20
C SER A 176 12.65 -2.40 19.17
N LEU A 177 11.83 -3.40 18.86
CA LEU A 177 12.04 -4.30 17.72
C LEU A 177 11.05 -4.06 16.57
N SER A 178 10.21 -3.01 16.65
CA SER A 178 9.23 -2.68 15.61
C SER A 178 9.84 -2.45 14.23
N ASN A 179 10.95 -1.70 14.11
CA ASN A 179 11.63 -1.56 12.82
C ASN A 179 12.46 -2.80 12.43
N PHE A 180 12.66 -3.80 13.31
CA PHE A 180 13.19 -5.08 12.83
C PHE A 180 12.15 -5.76 11.96
N GLU A 181 10.87 -5.72 12.34
CA GLU A 181 9.76 -6.22 11.52
C GLU A 181 9.74 -5.52 10.16
N LEU A 182 9.63 -4.18 10.12
CA LEU A 182 9.62 -3.40 8.87
C LEU A 182 10.90 -3.55 8.02
N THR A 183 12.09 -3.46 8.62
CA THR A 183 13.35 -3.55 7.85
C THR A 183 13.61 -4.98 7.36
N TYR A 184 13.12 -6.00 8.08
CA TYR A 184 13.11 -7.36 7.54
C TYR A 184 11.98 -7.61 6.57
N GLU A 185 10.83 -6.93 6.64
CA GLU A 185 9.74 -7.07 5.67
C GLU A 185 10.23 -6.70 4.26
N ASP A 186 10.90 -5.56 4.10
CA ASP A 186 11.52 -5.15 2.83
C ASP A 186 12.55 -6.18 2.31
N LEU A 187 13.47 -6.65 3.17
CA LEU A 187 14.48 -7.64 2.79
C LEU A 187 13.87 -9.05 2.58
N ALA A 188 12.81 -9.40 3.31
CA ALA A 188 12.07 -10.65 3.24
C ALA A 188 11.32 -10.76 1.91
N LEU A 189 10.55 -9.73 1.56
CA LEU A 189 9.80 -9.67 0.31
C LEU A 189 10.77 -9.76 -0.88
N ASN A 190 11.93 -9.10 -0.81
CA ASN A 190 12.97 -9.20 -1.84
C ASN A 190 13.69 -10.56 -1.89
N PHE A 191 13.86 -11.27 -0.76
CA PHE A 191 14.49 -12.60 -0.73
C PHE A 191 13.54 -13.76 -1.06
N VAL A 192 12.28 -13.69 -0.63
CA VAL A 192 11.25 -14.73 -0.86
C VAL A 192 10.61 -14.56 -2.23
N GLY A 193 10.33 -13.33 -2.65
CA GLY A 193 9.75 -13.02 -3.97
C GLY A 193 10.68 -13.30 -5.16
N SER A 194 11.92 -13.76 -4.95
CA SER A 194 12.84 -14.07 -6.03
C SER A 194 13.72 -15.31 -5.77
N PRO A 195 13.47 -16.43 -6.47
CA PRO A 195 14.37 -17.60 -6.51
C PRO A 195 15.82 -17.25 -6.87
N ARG A 196 16.04 -16.10 -7.53
CA ARG A 196 17.37 -15.54 -7.82
C ARG A 196 18.22 -15.35 -6.56
N ALA A 197 17.66 -15.00 -5.41
CA ALA A 197 18.41 -14.80 -4.17
C ALA A 197 19.02 -16.10 -3.64
N TYR A 198 18.23 -17.18 -3.60
CA TYR A 198 18.70 -18.52 -3.26
C TYR A 198 19.82 -18.98 -4.21
N ILE A 199 19.65 -18.78 -5.52
CA ILE A 199 20.64 -19.12 -6.54
C ILE A 199 21.93 -18.31 -6.34
N LEU A 200 21.84 -16.99 -6.11
CA LEU A 200 23.00 -16.13 -5.85
C LEU A 200 23.77 -16.52 -4.58
N LEU A 201 23.07 -16.82 -3.49
CA LEU A 201 23.70 -17.26 -2.24
C LEU A 201 24.41 -18.62 -2.38
N LEU A 202 23.72 -19.60 -2.99
CA LEU A 202 24.27 -20.94 -3.20
C LEU A 202 25.44 -20.93 -4.20
N VAL A 203 25.30 -20.25 -5.34
CA VAL A 203 26.40 -20.15 -6.34
C VAL A 203 27.55 -19.33 -5.79
N GLY A 204 27.30 -18.25 -5.03
CA GLY A 204 28.34 -17.48 -4.34
C GLY A 204 29.12 -18.32 -3.32
N ALA A 205 28.43 -19.11 -2.50
CA ALA A 205 29.07 -20.02 -1.54
C ALA A 205 29.80 -21.19 -2.22
N TYR A 206 29.26 -21.71 -3.33
CA TYR A 206 29.92 -22.75 -4.14
C TYR A 206 31.19 -22.24 -4.82
N VAL A 207 31.12 -21.06 -5.45
CA VAL A 207 32.31 -20.38 -6.02
C VAL A 207 33.33 -20.10 -4.93
N ALA A 208 32.92 -19.67 -3.73
CA ALA A 208 33.82 -19.49 -2.60
C ALA A 208 34.51 -20.80 -2.15
N SER A 209 33.78 -21.92 -2.07
CA SER A 209 34.36 -23.24 -1.80
C SER A 209 35.36 -23.65 -2.90
N ALA A 210 34.96 -23.56 -4.17
CA ALA A 210 35.81 -23.91 -5.31
C ALA A 210 37.08 -23.04 -5.39
N VAL A 211 36.97 -21.74 -5.09
CA VAL A 211 38.12 -20.83 -5.07
C VAL A 211 39.04 -21.11 -3.89
N ASN A 212 38.48 -21.38 -2.71
CA ASN A 212 39.23 -21.79 -1.51
C ASN A 212 39.90 -23.17 -1.66
N LEU A 213 39.34 -24.07 -2.47
CA LEU A 213 39.93 -25.36 -2.85
C LEU A 213 41.07 -25.18 -3.87
N ARG A 214 40.87 -24.36 -4.90
CA ARG A 214 41.79 -24.27 -6.06
C ARG A 214 42.95 -23.28 -5.89
N TRP A 215 42.74 -22.16 -5.19
CA TRP A 215 43.76 -21.11 -4.99
C TRP A 215 44.08 -20.82 -3.51
N GLY A 216 43.43 -21.50 -2.56
CA GLY A 216 43.73 -21.39 -1.13
C GLY A 216 43.36 -20.05 -0.47
N TRP A 217 42.55 -19.22 -1.13
CA TRP A 217 42.14 -17.91 -0.60
C TRP A 217 41.25 -18.05 0.65
N ASP A 218 41.65 -17.44 1.78
CA ASP A 218 40.95 -17.54 3.08
C ASP A 218 40.10 -16.29 3.36
N PHE A 219 38.81 -16.37 3.00
CA PHE A 219 37.81 -15.31 3.23
C PHE A 219 37.23 -15.29 4.65
N GLY A 220 37.68 -16.20 5.52
CA GLY A 220 37.06 -16.44 6.83
C GLY A 220 35.86 -17.38 6.85
N GLY A 221 35.36 -17.78 5.69
CA GLY A 221 34.31 -18.79 5.50
C GLY A 221 33.54 -18.56 4.21
N ILE A 222 33.02 -19.62 3.57
CA ILE A 222 32.31 -19.54 2.28
C ILE A 222 31.06 -18.65 2.30
N VAL A 223 30.48 -18.44 3.49
CA VAL A 223 29.35 -17.53 3.74
C VAL A 223 29.73 -16.07 3.49
N VAL A 224 30.99 -15.68 3.72
CA VAL A 224 31.41 -14.27 3.59
C VAL A 224 31.31 -13.81 2.12
N PRO A 225 31.92 -14.48 1.11
CA PRO A 225 31.65 -14.15 -0.28
C PRO A 225 30.21 -14.47 -0.71
N GLY A 226 29.54 -15.48 -0.13
CA GLY A 226 28.14 -15.81 -0.43
C GLY A 226 27.16 -14.67 -0.10
N LEU A 227 27.30 -14.05 1.08
CA LEU A 227 26.50 -12.86 1.46
C LEU A 227 26.91 -11.62 0.64
N LEU A 228 28.21 -11.45 0.39
CA LEU A 228 28.69 -10.37 -0.49
C LEU A 228 28.30 -10.57 -1.97
N THR A 229 27.85 -11.78 -2.35
CA THR A 229 27.29 -12.06 -3.69
C THR A 229 25.90 -11.43 -3.83
N LEU A 230 25.11 -11.41 -2.76
CA LEU A 230 23.83 -10.71 -2.69
C LEU A 230 24.03 -9.19 -2.69
N CYS A 231 25.07 -8.70 -1.99
CA CYS A 231 25.39 -7.27 -1.92
C CYS A 231 25.70 -6.61 -3.28
N TRP A 232 25.98 -7.38 -4.34
CA TRP A 232 26.14 -6.83 -5.70
C TRP A 232 24.82 -6.31 -6.31
N LEU A 233 23.66 -6.63 -5.72
CA LEU A 233 22.38 -5.98 -6.04
C LEU A 233 22.32 -4.54 -5.50
N GLU A 234 23.03 -4.25 -4.40
CA GLU A 234 23.10 -2.93 -3.75
C GLU A 234 24.56 -2.46 -3.63
N PRO A 235 25.17 -1.91 -4.69
CA PRO A 235 26.59 -1.55 -4.69
C PRO A 235 26.96 -0.52 -3.60
N GLY A 236 26.02 0.32 -3.16
CA GLY A 236 26.19 1.20 -2.00
C GLY A 236 26.39 0.43 -0.69
N LYS A 237 25.58 -0.60 -0.42
CA LYS A 237 25.75 -1.47 0.75
C LYS A 237 26.98 -2.36 0.64
N LEU A 238 27.35 -2.84 -0.54
CA LEU A 238 28.65 -3.49 -0.75
C LEU A 238 29.82 -2.57 -0.35
N ALA A 239 29.84 -1.33 -0.85
CA ALA A 239 30.86 -0.34 -0.54
C ALA A 239 30.91 -0.01 0.97
N ALA A 240 29.75 0.23 1.60
CA ALA A 240 29.63 0.46 3.03
C ALA A 240 30.18 -0.72 3.86
N THR A 241 29.88 -1.96 3.47
CA THR A 241 30.34 -3.18 4.17
C THR A 241 31.87 -3.32 4.15
N LEU A 242 32.48 -3.08 2.98
CA LEU A 242 33.94 -3.18 2.81
C LEU A 242 34.66 -1.99 3.48
N GLY A 243 34.09 -0.78 3.41
CA GLY A 243 34.58 0.40 4.10
C GLY A 243 34.52 0.26 5.63
N GLU A 244 33.38 -0.16 6.17
CA GLU A 244 33.20 -0.39 7.60
C GLU A 244 34.19 -1.45 8.11
N ALA A 245 34.42 -2.53 7.36
CA ALA A 245 35.43 -3.54 7.72
C ALA A 245 36.85 -2.97 7.83
N VAL A 246 37.24 -2.03 6.97
CA VAL A 246 38.53 -1.33 7.05
C VAL A 246 38.59 -0.42 8.28
N VAL A 247 37.52 0.33 8.57
CA VAL A 247 37.46 1.21 9.75
C VAL A 247 37.51 0.41 11.05
N ILE A 248 36.73 -0.68 11.17
CA ILE A 248 36.79 -1.59 12.32
C ILE A 248 38.20 -2.18 12.47
N ALA A 249 38.84 -2.61 11.38
CA ALA A 249 40.20 -3.14 11.43
C ALA A 249 41.22 -2.10 11.91
N ALA A 250 41.08 -0.83 11.52
CA ALA A 250 41.91 0.27 12.00
C ALA A 250 41.67 0.59 13.48
N VAL A 251 40.40 0.71 13.90
CA VAL A 251 40.00 0.96 15.30
C VAL A 251 40.46 -0.19 16.22
N TYR A 252 40.31 -1.45 15.78
CA TYR A 252 40.77 -2.61 16.53
C TYR A 252 42.31 -2.61 16.69
N ARG A 253 43.07 -2.31 15.63
CA ARG A 253 44.54 -2.14 15.71
C ARG A 253 44.95 -0.98 16.62
N ALA A 254 44.15 0.07 16.71
CA ALA A 254 44.39 1.17 17.65
C ALA A 254 44.09 0.77 19.09
N ALA A 255 42.96 0.08 19.34
CA ALA A 255 42.58 -0.42 20.66
C ALA A 255 43.63 -1.39 21.25
N LEU A 256 44.18 -2.31 20.44
CA LEU A 256 45.27 -3.20 20.88
C LEU A 256 46.59 -2.49 21.25
N ARG A 257 46.75 -1.19 20.95
CA ARG A 257 47.89 -0.38 21.41
C ARG A 257 47.68 0.23 22.79
N LEU A 258 46.46 0.23 23.32
CA LEU A 258 46.15 0.76 24.64
C LEU A 258 46.83 -0.09 25.74
N PRO A 259 47.44 0.52 26.77
CA PRO A 259 48.24 -0.20 27.76
C PRO A 259 47.42 -1.25 28.54
N VAL A 260 46.13 -1.00 28.76
CA VAL A 260 45.21 -1.93 29.43
C VAL A 260 45.03 -3.22 28.63
N LEU A 261 44.76 -3.12 27.32
CA LEU A 261 44.48 -4.27 26.45
C LEU A 261 45.76 -4.98 25.99
N ARG A 262 46.91 -4.30 26.02
CA ARG A 262 48.21 -4.87 25.65
C ARG A 262 48.67 -6.02 26.57
N GLY A 263 48.16 -6.08 27.80
CA GLY A 263 48.43 -7.16 28.76
C GLY A 263 47.44 -8.34 28.69
N TRP A 264 46.44 -8.30 27.81
CA TRP A 264 45.39 -9.33 27.75
C TRP A 264 45.69 -10.39 26.70
N GLU A 265 45.55 -11.67 27.05
CA GLU A 265 45.64 -12.77 26.09
C GLU A 265 44.43 -12.77 25.15
N MET A 266 44.66 -12.32 23.91
CA MET A 266 43.68 -12.24 22.82
C MET A 266 43.50 -13.61 22.13
N THR A 267 43.14 -14.62 22.91
CA THR A 267 42.88 -16.01 22.47
C THR A 267 41.39 -16.34 22.53
N GLY A 268 40.99 -17.48 21.94
CA GLY A 268 39.60 -17.93 21.94
C GLY A 268 38.63 -16.95 21.27
N GLY A 269 37.47 -16.72 21.89
CA GLY A 269 36.45 -15.80 21.38
C GLY A 269 36.74 -14.30 21.57
N ARG A 270 37.67 -13.94 22.47
CA ARG A 270 37.95 -12.56 22.91
C ARG A 270 38.23 -11.58 21.75
N PRO A 271 38.99 -11.94 20.68
CA PRO A 271 39.19 -11.05 19.54
C PRO A 271 37.89 -10.66 18.83
N LEU A 272 36.95 -11.60 18.69
CA LEU A 272 35.66 -11.34 18.05
C LEU A 272 34.76 -10.47 18.91
N VAL A 273 34.67 -10.76 20.21
CA VAL A 273 33.87 -9.99 21.16
C VAL A 273 34.36 -8.54 21.22
N LEU A 274 35.69 -8.33 21.28
CA LEU A 274 36.27 -7.00 21.27
C LEU A 274 36.04 -6.28 19.93
N ALA A 275 36.24 -6.94 18.79
CA ALA A 275 36.02 -6.32 17.48
C ALA A 275 34.55 -5.97 17.23
N PHE A 276 33.62 -6.83 17.65
CA PHE A 276 32.19 -6.58 17.53
C PHE A 276 31.72 -5.48 18.49
N THR A 277 32.22 -5.46 19.73
CA THR A 277 31.95 -4.37 20.69
C THR A 277 32.49 -3.04 20.18
N LEU A 278 33.68 -3.01 19.57
CA LEU A 278 34.23 -1.79 18.95
C LEU A 278 33.43 -1.35 17.72
N ALA A 279 32.95 -2.29 16.90
CA ALA A 279 32.06 -1.99 15.77
C ALA A 279 30.70 -1.43 16.26
N TYR A 280 30.15 -2.01 17.32
CA TYR A 280 28.93 -1.53 17.98
C TYR A 280 29.10 -0.11 18.53
N LEU A 281 30.18 0.14 19.28
CA LEU A 281 30.49 1.47 19.83
C LEU A 281 30.81 2.50 18.75
N LEU A 282 31.41 2.09 17.63
CA LEU A 282 31.61 2.95 16.46
C LEU A 282 30.27 3.34 15.81
N LYS A 283 29.37 2.37 15.57
CA LYS A 283 28.01 2.63 15.09
C LYS A 283 27.23 3.52 16.06
N MET A 284 27.39 3.30 17.37
CA MET A 284 26.78 4.10 18.43
C MET A 284 27.24 5.57 18.39
N ALA A 285 28.55 5.80 18.35
CA ALA A 285 29.11 7.15 18.23
C ALA A 285 28.70 7.83 16.92
N LEU A 286 28.69 7.09 15.81
CA LEU A 286 28.25 7.59 14.49
C LEU A 286 26.76 7.93 14.46
N ALA A 287 25.92 7.20 15.19
CA ALA A 287 24.49 7.50 15.33
C ALA A 287 24.22 8.74 16.20
N TRP A 288 24.97 8.93 17.30
CA TRP A 288 24.85 10.14 18.14
C TRP A 288 25.42 11.39 17.48
N VAL A 289 26.53 11.29 16.74
CA VAL A 289 27.21 12.45 16.12
C VAL A 289 26.69 12.74 14.70
N GLY A 290 26.28 11.70 13.96
CA GLY A 290 25.93 11.78 12.54
C GLY A 290 24.86 12.83 12.20
N PRO A 291 23.69 12.86 12.87
CA PRO A 291 22.65 13.84 12.60
C PRO A 291 23.08 15.30 12.78
N ALA A 292 24.06 15.56 13.66
CA ALA A 292 24.64 16.90 13.87
C ALA A 292 25.79 17.22 12.91
N ALA A 293 26.52 16.22 12.42
CA ALA A 293 27.67 16.38 11.53
C ALA A 293 27.29 16.39 10.04
N TRP A 294 26.26 15.65 9.63
CA TRP A 294 25.81 15.50 8.24
C TRP A 294 24.28 15.58 8.12
N PRO A 295 23.69 16.80 8.16
CA PRO A 295 22.26 16.98 7.97
C PRO A 295 21.78 16.37 6.65
N GLY A 296 20.82 15.44 6.74
CA GLY A 296 20.22 14.75 5.58
C GLY A 296 20.79 13.36 5.25
N LEU A 297 21.93 12.95 5.82
CA LEU A 297 22.50 11.61 5.60
C LEU A 297 22.07 10.68 6.74
N ARG A 298 21.30 9.62 6.45
CA ARG A 298 20.78 8.72 7.50
C ARG A 298 21.91 7.82 8.03
N PRO A 299 22.20 7.76 9.34
CA PRO A 299 23.31 6.94 9.86
C PRO A 299 23.23 5.45 9.48
N THR A 300 22.02 4.94 9.27
CA THR A 300 21.73 3.57 8.82
C THR A 300 22.17 3.27 7.38
N GLU A 301 22.36 4.30 6.52
CA GLU A 301 22.91 4.13 5.16
C GLU A 301 24.39 3.72 5.22
N LEU A 302 25.15 4.33 6.14
CA LEU A 302 26.58 4.07 6.35
C LEU A 302 26.88 2.69 6.97
N PHE A 303 25.88 2.03 7.55
CA PHE A 303 26.05 0.70 8.14
C PHE A 303 26.12 -0.39 7.07
N GLY A 304 27.14 -1.25 7.14
CA GLY A 304 27.34 -2.37 6.22
C GLY A 304 26.25 -3.45 6.31
N PHE A 305 26.08 -4.18 5.22
CA PHE A 305 25.18 -5.33 5.13
C PHE A 305 25.60 -6.45 6.07
N GLY A 306 24.65 -6.99 6.83
CA GLY A 306 24.86 -8.12 7.75
C GLY A 306 25.66 -7.74 9.01
N TYR A 307 24.99 -7.74 10.16
CA TYR A 307 25.48 -7.25 11.46
C TYR A 307 26.94 -7.61 11.81
N LEU A 308 27.35 -8.87 11.55
CA LEU A 308 28.70 -9.38 11.84
C LEU A 308 29.67 -9.37 10.63
N LEU A 309 29.19 -9.17 9.41
CA LEU A 309 29.97 -9.36 8.18
C LEU A 309 31.15 -8.36 8.09
N PRO A 310 30.99 -7.04 8.36
CA PRO A 310 32.12 -6.12 8.50
C PRO A 310 33.14 -6.56 9.57
N THR A 311 32.67 -7.07 10.70
CA THR A 311 33.54 -7.48 11.83
C THR A 311 34.37 -8.72 11.49
N LEU A 312 33.78 -9.71 10.83
CA LEU A 312 34.48 -10.92 10.39
C LEU A 312 35.56 -10.60 9.33
N VAL A 313 35.24 -9.72 8.37
CA VAL A 313 36.22 -9.23 7.38
C VAL A 313 37.30 -8.40 8.06
N ALA A 314 36.96 -7.52 9.01
CA ALA A 314 37.91 -6.72 9.76
C ALA A 314 38.95 -7.57 10.51
N LEU A 315 38.50 -8.62 11.21
CA LEU A 315 39.41 -9.55 11.91
C LEU A 315 40.35 -10.29 10.94
N ARG A 316 39.90 -10.57 9.71
CA ARG A 316 40.76 -11.13 8.66
C ARG A 316 41.78 -10.11 8.17
N ILE A 317 41.37 -8.86 7.94
CA ILE A 317 42.29 -7.75 7.63
C ILE A 317 43.34 -7.59 8.74
N VAL A 318 42.97 -7.70 10.02
CA VAL A 318 43.91 -7.67 11.15
C VAL A 318 44.86 -8.88 11.10
N LYS A 319 44.34 -10.10 10.99
CA LYS A 319 45.13 -11.35 10.96
C LYS A 319 46.16 -11.39 9.82
N HIS A 320 45.81 -10.90 8.63
CA HIS A 320 46.70 -10.92 7.46
C HIS A 320 47.57 -9.66 7.32
N GLY A 321 47.44 -8.67 8.21
CA GLY A 321 48.22 -7.42 8.22
C GLY A 321 47.86 -6.42 7.11
N ASP A 322 47.44 -6.91 5.95
CA ASP A 322 47.13 -6.17 4.73
C ASP A 322 45.64 -6.31 4.38
N ALA A 323 44.96 -5.19 4.10
CA ALA A 323 43.54 -5.17 3.76
C ALA A 323 43.27 -5.70 2.35
N LEU A 324 44.14 -5.40 1.38
CA LEU A 324 43.92 -5.76 -0.02
C LEU A 324 43.99 -7.28 -0.23
N ARG A 325 44.83 -7.97 0.56
CA ARG A 325 44.93 -9.45 0.58
C ARG A 325 43.67 -10.17 1.08
N VAL A 326 42.72 -9.45 1.67
CA VAL A 326 41.43 -10.00 2.12
C VAL A 326 40.30 -9.47 1.24
N LEU A 327 40.27 -8.16 1.01
CA LEU A 327 39.21 -7.49 0.26
C LEU A 327 39.21 -7.91 -1.21
N ILE A 328 40.36 -7.87 -1.92
CA ILE A 328 40.40 -8.21 -3.35
C ILE A 328 39.98 -9.67 -3.59
N PRO A 329 40.55 -10.68 -2.90
CA PRO A 329 40.07 -12.07 -3.04
C PRO A 329 38.58 -12.23 -2.74
N THR A 330 38.08 -11.61 -1.67
CA THR A 330 36.67 -11.75 -1.26
C THR A 330 35.71 -11.12 -2.29
N THR A 331 36.00 -9.89 -2.74
CA THR A 331 35.16 -9.15 -3.69
C THR A 331 35.21 -9.75 -5.10
N VAL A 332 36.37 -10.25 -5.56
CA VAL A 332 36.47 -10.97 -6.84
C VAL A 332 35.70 -12.29 -6.78
N THR A 333 35.75 -13.00 -5.65
CA THR A 333 35.01 -14.25 -5.45
C THR A 333 33.50 -14.01 -5.44
N SER A 334 33.01 -12.96 -4.76
CA SER A 334 31.58 -12.62 -4.75
C SER A 334 31.08 -12.10 -6.10
N LEU A 335 31.92 -11.38 -6.86
CA LEU A 335 31.58 -10.95 -8.22
C LEU A 335 31.47 -12.14 -9.18
N GLY A 336 32.38 -13.12 -9.07
CA GLY A 336 32.29 -14.39 -9.79
C GLY A 336 31.02 -15.17 -9.43
N GLY A 337 30.68 -15.21 -8.14
CA GLY A 337 29.41 -15.74 -7.65
C GLY A 337 28.19 -15.04 -8.23
N PHE A 338 28.22 -13.70 -8.32
CA PHE A 338 27.11 -12.88 -8.81
C PHE A 338 26.87 -13.08 -10.31
N ALA A 339 27.95 -13.09 -11.10
CA ALA A 339 27.90 -13.33 -12.53
C ALA A 339 27.40 -14.75 -12.83
N ALA A 340 27.98 -15.77 -12.18
CA ALA A 340 27.57 -17.17 -12.37
C ALA A 340 26.14 -17.44 -11.87
N GLY A 341 25.75 -16.88 -10.72
CA GLY A 341 24.40 -17.03 -10.17
C GLY A 341 23.32 -16.32 -11.00
N THR A 342 23.63 -15.13 -11.54
CA THR A 342 22.73 -14.44 -12.49
C THR A 342 22.61 -15.20 -13.82
N ALA A 343 23.72 -15.73 -14.35
CA ALA A 343 23.70 -16.55 -15.57
C ALA A 343 22.92 -17.87 -15.37
N LEU A 344 23.09 -18.53 -14.23
CA LEU A 344 22.32 -19.74 -13.89
C LEU A 344 20.84 -19.42 -13.69
N GLY A 345 20.50 -18.33 -13.00
CA GLY A 345 19.11 -17.89 -12.84
C GLY A 345 18.42 -17.62 -14.19
N TYR A 346 19.11 -16.95 -15.12
CA TYR A 346 18.61 -16.75 -16.48
C TYR A 346 18.47 -18.07 -17.26
N ALA A 347 19.45 -18.99 -17.15
CA ALA A 347 19.39 -20.30 -17.79
C ALA A 347 18.23 -21.17 -17.26
N VAL A 348 17.97 -21.15 -15.95
CA VAL A 348 16.82 -21.85 -15.35
C VAL A 348 15.50 -21.24 -15.83
N ALA A 349 15.38 -19.91 -15.81
CA ALA A 349 14.18 -19.21 -16.30
C ALA A 349 13.90 -19.46 -17.80
N ALA A 350 14.94 -19.64 -18.61
CA ALA A 350 14.83 -19.98 -20.03
C ALA A 350 14.60 -21.48 -20.31
N ALA A 351 14.91 -22.37 -19.36
CA ALA A 351 14.79 -23.82 -19.51
C ALA A 351 13.52 -24.40 -18.88
N MET A 352 12.88 -23.69 -17.95
CA MET A 352 11.57 -24.07 -17.42
C MET A 352 10.50 -23.89 -18.51
N PRO A 353 9.70 -24.94 -18.83
CA PRO A 353 8.56 -24.77 -19.73
C PRO A 353 7.55 -23.83 -19.07
N ALA A 354 6.91 -22.97 -19.89
CA ALA A 354 5.81 -22.14 -19.42
C ALA A 354 4.74 -23.02 -18.77
N ALA A 355 4.42 -22.72 -17.51
CA ALA A 355 3.52 -23.56 -16.71
C ALA A 355 2.12 -23.68 -17.36
N PRO A 356 1.40 -24.80 -17.19
CA PRO A 356 -0.02 -24.85 -17.50
C PRO A 356 -0.75 -23.82 -16.61
N GLY A 357 -1.29 -22.76 -17.22
CA GLY A 357 -1.78 -21.58 -16.50
C GLY A 357 -0.87 -20.35 -16.58
N ALA A 358 0.24 -20.39 -17.33
CA ALA A 358 1.06 -19.21 -17.60
C ALA A 358 0.22 -18.09 -18.27
N PRO A 359 0.49 -16.81 -17.95
CA PRO A 359 -0.22 -15.65 -18.50
C PRO A 359 -0.41 -15.75 -20.01
N SER A 360 -1.68 -15.78 -20.43
CA SER A 360 -2.02 -15.92 -21.84
C SER A 360 -1.54 -14.69 -22.65
N ALA A 361 -1.46 -14.83 -23.98
CA ALA A 361 -0.85 -13.82 -24.84
C ALA A 361 -1.43 -12.37 -24.78
N PRO A 362 -2.64 -12.05 -24.26
CA PRO A 362 -3.01 -10.67 -23.89
C PRO A 362 -2.09 -10.03 -22.86
N ASN A 363 -1.64 -10.80 -21.87
CA ASN A 363 -1.00 -10.30 -20.65
C ASN A 363 0.36 -9.67 -20.97
N ALA A 364 1.20 -10.37 -21.74
CA ALA A 364 2.49 -9.84 -22.24
C ALA A 364 2.37 -8.53 -23.07
N LEU A 365 1.17 -8.19 -23.56
CA LEU A 365 0.88 -6.98 -24.33
C LEU A 365 0.32 -5.85 -23.43
N LEU A 366 -0.45 -6.19 -22.39
CA LEU A 366 -0.81 -5.27 -21.30
C LEU A 366 0.44 -4.90 -20.47
N GLU A 367 1.24 -5.88 -20.07
CA GLU A 367 2.59 -5.68 -19.51
C GLU A 367 3.45 -4.80 -20.43
N GLY A 368 3.36 -5.00 -21.75
CA GLY A 368 4.08 -4.20 -22.74
C GLY A 368 3.68 -2.73 -22.74
N ALA A 369 2.40 -2.40 -22.48
CA ALA A 369 1.91 -1.03 -22.32
C ALA A 369 2.23 -0.44 -20.93
N TRP A 370 2.39 -1.31 -19.91
CA TRP A 370 2.65 -0.96 -18.53
C TRP A 370 4.14 -0.75 -18.21
N ARG A 371 5.04 -1.32 -19.01
CA ARG A 371 6.51 -1.20 -18.86
C ARG A 371 6.94 0.27 -18.96
N GLY A 372 7.21 0.86 -17.79
CA GLY A 372 7.55 2.27 -17.60
C GLY A 372 6.76 2.90 -16.44
N GLN A 373 5.54 2.40 -16.19
CA GLN A 373 4.52 3.03 -15.34
C GLN A 373 4.43 2.41 -13.92
N GLY A 374 5.47 1.67 -13.52
CA GLY A 374 5.56 0.90 -12.27
C GLY A 374 5.76 -0.60 -12.48
N PRO A 375 5.67 -1.41 -11.40
CA PRO A 375 5.71 -2.87 -11.50
C PRO A 375 4.58 -3.41 -12.38
N THR A 376 4.90 -4.28 -13.33
CA THR A 376 3.92 -4.98 -14.16
C THR A 376 3.16 -6.03 -13.33
N PRO A 377 1.83 -5.91 -13.18
CA PRO A 377 1.04 -6.90 -12.47
C PRO A 377 0.73 -8.12 -13.36
N ALA A 378 0.45 -9.25 -12.72
CA ALA A 378 0.09 -10.49 -13.41
C ALA A 378 -1.40 -10.47 -13.83
N PHE A 379 -1.67 -10.25 -15.12
CA PHE A 379 -3.04 -10.10 -15.70
C PHE A 379 -3.80 -11.44 -15.87
N ASP A 380 -3.37 -12.51 -15.19
CA ASP A 380 -3.76 -13.90 -15.42
C ASP A 380 -5.02 -14.33 -14.66
N ALA A 381 -5.58 -13.44 -13.84
CA ALA A 381 -6.76 -13.68 -13.03
C ALA A 381 -7.80 -12.54 -13.19
N PRO A 382 -9.07 -12.78 -12.83
CA PRO A 382 -10.01 -11.72 -12.52
C PRO A 382 -9.44 -10.86 -11.37
N GLY A 383 -9.58 -9.53 -11.45
CA GLY A 383 -8.99 -8.64 -10.45
C GLY A 383 -9.01 -7.17 -10.84
N LEU A 384 -8.56 -6.33 -9.91
CA LEU A 384 -8.33 -4.91 -10.08
C LEU A 384 -6.83 -4.63 -10.23
N TYR A 385 -6.47 -3.90 -11.28
CA TYR A 385 -5.11 -3.53 -11.66
C TYR A 385 -5.00 -2.00 -11.67
N VAL A 386 -3.94 -1.39 -11.12
CA VAL A 386 -3.85 0.08 -10.99
C VAL A 386 -2.43 0.61 -11.29
N GLY A 387 -2.28 1.50 -12.28
CA GLY A 387 -1.00 1.91 -12.85
C GLY A 387 -0.82 3.43 -13.06
N GLY A 388 0.45 3.85 -13.13
CA GLY A 388 0.87 5.25 -13.26
C GLY A 388 0.66 5.89 -14.64
N ASP A 389 1.25 7.07 -14.85
CA ASP A 389 1.32 7.80 -16.13
C ASP A 389 0.00 7.90 -16.93
N GLY A 390 -1.11 8.05 -16.20
CA GLY A 390 -2.45 8.17 -16.78
C GLY A 390 -3.12 6.84 -17.14
N PHE A 391 -2.51 5.67 -16.89
CA PHE A 391 -3.18 4.39 -17.11
C PHE A 391 -4.39 4.19 -16.18
N GLY A 392 -4.31 4.65 -14.93
CA GLY A 392 -5.40 4.56 -13.96
C GLY A 392 -5.69 3.12 -13.55
N ALA A 393 -6.95 2.70 -13.48
CA ALA A 393 -7.33 1.34 -13.08
C ALA A 393 -7.97 0.52 -14.21
N LEU A 394 -7.66 -0.77 -14.26
CA LEU A 394 -8.29 -1.78 -15.11
C LEU A 394 -8.88 -2.87 -14.22
N GLN A 395 -10.19 -3.08 -14.25
CA GLN A 395 -10.85 -4.25 -13.69
C GLN A 395 -11.04 -5.30 -14.79
N LEU A 396 -10.69 -6.56 -14.51
CA LEU A 396 -11.00 -7.73 -15.34
C LEU A 396 -11.95 -8.66 -14.58
N ARG A 397 -13.05 -9.08 -15.21
CA ARG A 397 -14.00 -10.07 -14.71
C ARG A 397 -13.68 -11.45 -15.31
N ALA A 398 -14.05 -12.53 -14.60
CA ALA A 398 -13.90 -13.90 -15.08
C ALA A 398 -14.79 -14.14 -16.31
N ASP A 399 -16.07 -13.83 -16.10
CA ASP A 399 -17.13 -13.95 -17.06
C ASP A 399 -17.51 -12.57 -17.63
N GLY A 400 -18.40 -12.58 -18.62
CA GLY A 400 -18.84 -11.40 -19.34
C GLY A 400 -18.53 -11.44 -20.83
N ALA A 401 -19.28 -10.65 -21.60
CA ALA A 401 -19.10 -10.46 -23.03
C ALA A 401 -17.68 -9.92 -23.37
N PRO A 402 -17.12 -10.22 -24.55
CA PRO A 402 -15.79 -9.76 -24.97
C PRO A 402 -15.81 -8.26 -25.36
N LEU A 403 -16.06 -7.43 -24.35
CA LEU A 403 -16.23 -5.99 -24.42
C LEU A 403 -15.45 -5.34 -23.26
N ALA A 404 -14.75 -4.25 -23.57
CA ALA A 404 -14.18 -3.31 -22.61
C ALA A 404 -14.99 -2.02 -22.58
N VAL A 405 -15.09 -1.40 -21.40
CA VAL A 405 -15.61 -0.05 -21.21
C VAL A 405 -14.50 0.83 -20.64
N SER A 406 -14.12 1.92 -21.33
CA SER A 406 -13.02 2.81 -20.89
C SER A 406 -13.46 4.26 -20.71
N ALA A 407 -13.11 4.88 -19.57
CA ALA A 407 -13.44 6.26 -19.24
C ALA A 407 -12.24 6.99 -18.62
N ARG A 408 -12.13 8.30 -18.89
CA ARG A 408 -11.16 9.18 -18.20
C ARG A 408 -11.73 9.62 -16.85
N VAL A 409 -10.97 9.36 -15.79
CA VAL A 409 -11.27 9.77 -14.41
C VAL A 409 -11.02 11.27 -14.29
N GLY A 410 -12.04 12.03 -13.89
CA GLY A 410 -11.96 13.48 -13.72
C GLY A 410 -13.34 14.13 -13.72
N PRO A 411 -14.09 14.07 -14.83
CA PRO A 411 -15.46 14.55 -14.89
C PRO A 411 -16.36 13.83 -13.87
N VAL A 412 -17.12 14.60 -13.09
CA VAL A 412 -17.90 14.05 -11.96
C VAL A 412 -18.92 13.01 -12.42
N GLY A 413 -19.05 11.94 -11.61
CA GLY A 413 -19.92 10.78 -11.86
C GLY A 413 -19.42 9.81 -12.94
N LEU A 414 -18.53 10.23 -13.84
CA LEU A 414 -18.16 9.46 -15.04
C LEU A 414 -17.58 8.08 -14.73
N SER A 415 -16.78 7.93 -13.66
CA SER A 415 -16.23 6.63 -13.24
C SER A 415 -17.31 5.65 -12.77
N GLY A 416 -18.31 6.12 -12.02
CA GLY A 416 -19.43 5.29 -11.57
C GLY A 416 -20.35 4.92 -12.73
N ALA A 417 -20.58 5.87 -13.63
CA ALA A 417 -21.35 5.64 -14.85
C ALA A 417 -20.67 4.63 -15.80
N ALA A 418 -19.34 4.67 -15.93
CA ALA A 418 -18.60 3.69 -16.72
C ALA A 418 -18.69 2.26 -16.15
N LEU A 419 -18.70 2.11 -14.81
CA LEU A 419 -18.95 0.83 -14.15
C LEU A 419 -20.40 0.34 -14.36
N ALA A 420 -21.39 1.22 -14.21
CA ALA A 420 -22.80 0.90 -14.50
C ALA A 420 -23.02 0.48 -15.96
N VAL A 421 -22.37 1.17 -16.91
CA VAL A 421 -22.38 0.85 -18.35
C VAL A 421 -21.72 -0.51 -18.61
N ALA A 422 -20.60 -0.80 -17.95
CA ALA A 422 -19.94 -2.09 -18.05
C ALA A 422 -20.84 -3.23 -17.54
N GLU A 423 -21.47 -3.06 -16.38
CA GLU A 423 -22.35 -4.05 -15.78
C GLU A 423 -23.61 -4.30 -16.63
N ALA A 424 -24.27 -3.23 -17.11
CA ALA A 424 -25.44 -3.35 -17.97
C ALA A 424 -25.13 -4.07 -19.29
N LEU A 425 -23.93 -3.87 -19.86
CA LEU A 425 -23.47 -4.58 -21.06
C LEU A 425 -22.81 -5.94 -20.76
N ASP A 426 -22.72 -6.33 -19.49
CA ASP A 426 -21.96 -7.49 -19.01
C ASP A 426 -20.51 -7.54 -19.54
N ALA A 427 -19.87 -6.37 -19.62
CA ALA A 427 -18.51 -6.21 -20.12
C ALA A 427 -17.48 -6.94 -19.25
N ARG A 428 -16.52 -7.62 -19.89
CA ARG A 428 -15.43 -8.36 -19.21
C ARG A 428 -14.34 -7.45 -18.65
N ALA A 429 -14.21 -6.22 -19.17
CA ALA A 429 -13.17 -5.29 -18.74
C ALA A 429 -13.69 -3.85 -18.50
N VAL A 430 -13.19 -3.17 -17.47
CA VAL A 430 -13.49 -1.76 -17.17
C VAL A 430 -12.21 -0.98 -16.94
N HIS A 431 -11.96 0.07 -17.72
CA HIS A 431 -10.70 0.84 -17.71
C HIS A 431 -10.93 2.31 -17.34
N LEU A 432 -10.73 2.62 -16.06
CA LEU A 432 -10.85 3.95 -15.47
C LEU A 432 -9.49 4.66 -15.49
N CYS A 433 -9.13 5.21 -16.64
CA CYS A 433 -7.81 5.81 -16.87
C CYS A 433 -7.67 7.22 -16.28
N GLY A 434 -6.46 7.73 -16.11
CA GLY A 434 -6.22 9.08 -15.57
C GLY A 434 -6.67 10.22 -16.50
N PRO A 435 -6.81 11.45 -15.98
CA PRO A 435 -7.23 12.60 -16.78
C PRO A 435 -6.17 13.02 -17.83
N ALA A 436 -4.89 12.83 -17.51
CA ALA A 436 -3.73 13.15 -18.33
C ALA A 436 -2.69 12.02 -18.28
N GLY A 437 -1.83 11.95 -19.31
CA GLY A 437 -0.81 10.92 -19.49
C GLY A 437 -1.15 9.92 -20.60
N ASP A 438 -0.14 9.49 -21.35
CA ASP A 438 -0.28 8.62 -22.53
C ASP A 438 -0.79 7.20 -22.17
N GLY A 439 -0.69 6.79 -20.91
CA GLY A 439 -1.14 5.49 -20.41
C GLY A 439 -2.63 5.21 -20.66
N CYS A 440 -3.48 6.25 -20.69
CA CYS A 440 -4.90 6.06 -21.01
C CYS A 440 -5.09 5.55 -22.45
N ASP A 441 -4.48 6.24 -23.42
CA ASP A 441 -4.70 5.92 -24.83
C ASP A 441 -3.91 4.69 -25.27
N ALA A 442 -2.75 4.43 -24.65
CA ALA A 442 -2.04 3.15 -24.77
C ALA A 442 -2.88 1.97 -24.24
N GLY A 443 -3.53 2.12 -23.08
CA GLY A 443 -4.44 1.12 -22.51
C GLY A 443 -5.67 0.88 -23.38
N ARG A 444 -6.33 1.95 -23.86
CA ARG A 444 -7.44 1.87 -24.82
C ARG A 444 -7.04 1.12 -26.09
N GLN A 445 -5.89 1.45 -26.68
CA GLN A 445 -5.38 0.73 -27.86
C GLN A 445 -5.04 -0.74 -27.56
N ALA A 446 -4.58 -1.08 -26.35
CA ALA A 446 -4.32 -2.47 -25.97
C ALA A 446 -5.61 -3.29 -25.86
N LEU A 447 -6.67 -2.72 -25.27
CA LEU A 447 -7.99 -3.35 -25.13
C LEU A 447 -8.68 -3.52 -26.49
N ALA A 448 -8.72 -2.47 -27.32
CA ALA A 448 -9.34 -2.50 -28.65
C ALA A 448 -8.67 -3.48 -29.64
N ARG A 449 -7.48 -4.01 -29.34
CA ARG A 449 -6.81 -5.09 -30.10
C ARG A 449 -7.23 -6.50 -29.65
N ARG A 450 -8.09 -6.65 -28.64
CA ARG A 450 -8.44 -7.93 -28.01
C ARG A 450 -9.94 -8.15 -27.81
N MET A 451 -10.70 -7.07 -27.67
CA MET A 451 -12.13 -7.07 -27.42
C MET A 451 -12.73 -5.78 -27.98
N ASP A 452 -14.04 -5.75 -28.17
CA ASP A 452 -14.74 -4.52 -28.55
C ASP A 452 -14.51 -3.46 -27.45
N LEU A 453 -14.40 -2.19 -27.82
CA LEU A 453 -14.16 -1.10 -26.87
C LEU A 453 -15.26 -0.05 -26.98
N LEU A 454 -16.05 0.10 -25.92
CA LEU A 454 -16.89 1.28 -25.70
C LEU A 454 -16.09 2.31 -24.90
N VAL A 455 -15.94 3.51 -25.44
CA VAL A 455 -15.40 4.64 -24.68
C VAL A 455 -16.56 5.39 -24.02
N VAL A 456 -16.45 5.77 -22.74
CA VAL A 456 -17.45 6.57 -22.02
C VAL A 456 -16.83 7.90 -21.62
N GLU A 457 -17.51 9.00 -21.98
CA GLU A 457 -16.99 10.37 -21.83
C GLU A 457 -18.04 11.30 -21.23
N ALA A 458 -17.60 12.47 -20.75
CA ALA A 458 -18.51 13.53 -20.41
C ALA A 458 -19.14 14.15 -21.68
N GLY A 459 -20.40 14.53 -21.57
CA GLY A 459 -21.12 15.31 -22.58
C GLY A 459 -22.04 16.33 -21.92
N ARG A 460 -22.50 17.30 -22.72
CA ARG A 460 -23.61 18.20 -22.36
C ARG A 460 -24.97 17.52 -22.55
N THR A 461 -25.03 16.53 -23.43
CA THR A 461 -26.19 15.70 -23.74
C THR A 461 -25.72 14.25 -23.86
N THR A 462 -26.57 13.30 -23.49
CA THR A 462 -26.24 11.87 -23.62
C THR A 462 -26.44 11.39 -25.04
N THR A 463 -25.39 10.85 -25.67
CA THR A 463 -25.35 10.46 -27.09
C THR A 463 -24.39 9.31 -27.32
N LEU A 464 -24.72 8.36 -28.19
CA LEU A 464 -23.79 7.31 -28.63
C LEU A 464 -23.25 7.66 -30.03
N ALA A 465 -21.96 7.98 -30.11
CA ALA A 465 -21.28 8.25 -31.38
C ALA A 465 -20.57 6.98 -31.90
N ALA A 466 -20.89 6.52 -33.10
CA ALA A 466 -20.26 5.33 -33.70
C ALA A 466 -20.19 5.41 -35.24
N SER A 467 -19.21 4.74 -35.85
CA SER A 467 -19.14 4.54 -37.31
C SER A 467 -19.48 3.10 -37.70
N GLY A 468 -20.53 2.90 -38.50
CA GLY A 468 -20.93 1.59 -39.02
C GLY A 468 -21.86 0.82 -38.08
N ALA A 469 -21.86 -0.51 -38.20
CA ALA A 469 -22.63 -1.39 -37.31
C ALA A 469 -21.97 -1.44 -35.93
N LEU A 470 -22.79 -1.39 -34.87
CA LEU A 470 -22.31 -1.64 -33.51
C LEU A 470 -21.94 -3.14 -33.36
N PRO A 471 -20.90 -3.46 -32.57
CA PRO A 471 -20.58 -4.84 -32.22
C PRO A 471 -21.74 -5.58 -31.57
N GLU A 472 -21.82 -6.90 -31.76
CA GLU A 472 -22.88 -7.75 -31.20
C GLU A 472 -22.99 -7.68 -29.65
N PRO A 473 -21.90 -7.52 -28.87
CA PRO A 473 -21.99 -7.25 -27.43
C PRO A 473 -22.69 -5.93 -27.04
N LEU A 474 -22.80 -4.95 -27.94
CA LEU A 474 -23.30 -3.61 -27.66
C LEU A 474 -24.83 -3.51 -27.82
N ASP A 475 -25.56 -4.23 -26.97
CA ASP A 475 -27.03 -4.22 -26.94
C ASP A 475 -27.57 -2.84 -26.51
N LEU A 476 -28.04 -2.07 -27.51
CA LEU A 476 -28.70 -0.77 -27.33
C LEU A 476 -29.90 -0.81 -26.38
N ARG A 477 -30.56 -1.96 -26.18
CA ARG A 477 -31.68 -2.09 -25.23
C ARG A 477 -31.21 -2.03 -23.78
N ARG A 478 -30.01 -2.55 -23.50
CA ARG A 478 -29.39 -2.49 -22.16
C ARG A 478 -28.85 -1.09 -21.87
N LEU A 479 -28.19 -0.45 -22.85
CA LEU A 479 -27.83 0.97 -22.75
C LEU A 479 -29.05 1.88 -22.58
N GLY A 480 -30.17 1.56 -23.24
CA GLY A 480 -31.44 2.28 -23.08
C GLY A 480 -32.03 2.23 -21.67
N ALA A 481 -31.65 1.27 -20.83
CA ALA A 481 -32.04 1.23 -19.42
C ALA A 481 -31.25 2.22 -18.55
N LEU A 482 -30.02 2.59 -18.96
CA LEU A 482 -29.20 3.61 -18.32
C LEU A 482 -29.47 5.02 -18.89
N ALA A 483 -29.78 5.10 -20.18
CA ALA A 483 -30.01 6.34 -20.92
C ALA A 483 -31.21 6.22 -21.89
N PRO A 484 -32.45 6.46 -21.42
CA PRO A 484 -33.67 6.20 -22.20
C PRO A 484 -33.81 6.97 -23.51
N ARG A 485 -33.08 8.08 -23.67
CA ARG A 485 -33.12 8.96 -24.86
C ARG A 485 -31.72 9.23 -25.40
N MET A 486 -30.94 8.17 -25.61
CA MET A 486 -29.61 8.21 -26.20
C MET A 486 -29.69 8.14 -27.75
N PRO A 487 -29.68 9.26 -28.50
CA PRO A 487 -29.57 9.22 -29.95
C PRO A 487 -28.23 8.60 -30.37
N VAL A 488 -28.28 7.74 -31.40
CA VAL A 488 -27.09 7.25 -32.08
C VAL A 488 -26.72 8.25 -33.17
N VAL A 489 -25.51 8.79 -33.11
CA VAL A 489 -24.96 9.78 -34.06
C VAL A 489 -23.73 9.21 -34.77
N ALA A 490 -23.46 9.70 -35.98
CA ALA A 490 -22.26 9.31 -36.70
C ALA A 490 -21.00 9.75 -35.93
N GLY A 491 -20.12 8.79 -35.61
CA GLY A 491 -18.94 9.00 -34.78
C GLY A 491 -17.65 8.48 -35.41
N GLY A 492 -16.62 8.33 -34.58
CA GLY A 492 -15.34 7.71 -34.96
C GLY A 492 -15.39 6.19 -34.98
N ALA A 493 -14.23 5.59 -35.30
CA ALA A 493 -14.04 4.14 -35.42
C ALA A 493 -14.29 3.35 -34.11
N THR A 494 -14.17 4.00 -32.96
CA THR A 494 -14.47 3.42 -31.65
C THR A 494 -15.80 3.97 -31.13
N PRO A 495 -16.79 3.13 -30.80
CA PRO A 495 -18.07 3.61 -30.28
C PRO A 495 -17.84 4.37 -28.96
N THR A 496 -18.43 5.56 -28.87
CA THR A 496 -18.18 6.53 -27.80
C THR A 496 -19.50 7.02 -27.22
N LEU A 497 -19.80 6.61 -25.98
CA LEU A 497 -20.95 7.02 -25.20
C LEU A 497 -20.62 8.29 -24.40
N LYS A 498 -21.12 9.44 -24.85
CA LYS A 498 -21.07 10.68 -24.07
C LYS A 498 -22.27 10.73 -23.13
N LEU A 499 -22.06 11.13 -21.87
CA LEU A 499 -23.09 11.19 -20.82
C LEU A 499 -23.23 12.58 -20.20
N SER A 500 -24.47 13.06 -20.04
CA SER A 500 -24.81 14.29 -19.29
C SER A 500 -24.36 14.21 -17.81
N LEU A 501 -24.34 15.32 -17.07
CA LEU A 501 -24.04 15.27 -15.63
C LEU A 501 -25.17 14.56 -14.87
N ALA A 502 -26.43 14.88 -15.18
CA ALA A 502 -27.59 14.16 -14.66
C ALA A 502 -27.53 12.63 -14.90
N ASP A 503 -27.13 12.16 -16.07
CA ASP A 503 -26.98 10.72 -16.34
C ASP A 503 -25.79 10.12 -15.58
N ARG A 504 -24.65 10.83 -15.51
CA ARG A 504 -23.48 10.41 -14.72
C ARG A 504 -23.75 10.31 -13.22
N LEU A 505 -24.68 11.09 -12.69
CA LEU A 505 -25.11 11.05 -11.28
C LEU A 505 -26.27 10.07 -11.01
N ARG A 506 -27.06 9.73 -12.04
CA ARG A 506 -28.11 8.69 -11.98
C ARG A 506 -27.54 7.27 -12.10
N ALA A 507 -26.53 7.08 -12.95
CA ALA A 507 -25.96 5.77 -13.26
C ALA A 507 -25.27 5.14 -12.03
N ARG A 508 -25.93 4.13 -11.44
CA ARG A 508 -25.40 3.33 -10.33
C ARG A 508 -24.89 1.99 -10.86
N PRO A 509 -23.68 1.56 -10.46
CA PRO A 509 -23.35 0.14 -10.43
C PRO A 509 -24.29 -0.59 -9.45
N GLY A 510 -24.57 -1.86 -9.71
CA GLY A 510 -25.18 -2.78 -8.75
C GLY A 510 -24.22 -3.19 -7.64
N ASP A 511 -24.74 -3.95 -6.67
CA ASP A 511 -24.03 -4.24 -5.42
C ASP A 511 -22.80 -5.17 -5.59
N ASP A 512 -22.70 -5.89 -6.72
CA ASP A 512 -21.54 -6.74 -7.07
C ASP A 512 -20.35 -5.96 -7.68
N ALA A 513 -20.51 -4.67 -7.97
CA ALA A 513 -19.46 -3.87 -8.60
C ALA A 513 -18.39 -3.40 -7.61
N VAL A 514 -17.11 -3.59 -7.97
CA VAL A 514 -15.97 -3.22 -7.13
C VAL A 514 -15.97 -1.72 -6.82
N ALA A 515 -15.91 -1.39 -5.53
CA ALA A 515 -16.12 -0.03 -5.05
C ALA A 515 -15.01 0.95 -5.51
N VAL A 516 -15.43 2.04 -6.17
CA VAL A 516 -14.55 3.10 -6.73
C VAL A 516 -13.62 3.78 -5.69
N SER A 517 -13.89 3.55 -4.39
CA SER A 517 -13.04 3.95 -3.26
C SER A 517 -11.61 3.41 -3.33
N ASP A 518 -11.38 2.29 -4.02
CA ASP A 518 -10.06 1.69 -4.21
C ASP A 518 -9.35 2.13 -5.50
N VAL A 519 -10.00 2.95 -6.35
CA VAL A 519 -9.39 3.54 -7.55
C VAL A 519 -9.00 5.00 -7.32
N HIS A 520 -9.89 5.81 -6.74
CA HIS A 520 -9.63 7.25 -6.56
C HIS A 520 -8.46 7.57 -5.60
N GLY A 521 -8.04 6.63 -4.74
CA GLY A 521 -6.86 6.79 -3.89
C GLY A 521 -5.52 6.70 -4.66
N PHE A 522 -5.51 6.09 -5.84
CA PHE A 522 -4.30 5.87 -6.65
C PHE A 522 -4.16 6.85 -7.82
N VAL A 523 -5.25 7.47 -8.28
CA VAL A 523 -5.27 8.41 -9.42
C VAL A 523 -5.14 9.88 -8.95
N GLY A 524 -4.60 10.09 -7.74
CA GLY A 524 -4.33 11.42 -7.18
C GLY A 524 -2.99 11.99 -7.63
N PRO A 525 -2.85 13.33 -7.75
CA PRO A 525 -1.59 13.98 -8.16
C PRO A 525 -0.44 13.80 -7.14
N SER A 526 -0.73 13.29 -5.95
CA SER A 526 0.27 12.94 -4.92
C SER A 526 1.25 11.83 -5.34
N PHE A 527 1.00 11.11 -6.44
CA PHE A 527 1.98 10.19 -7.04
C PHE A 527 3.06 10.90 -7.90
N ALA A 528 3.05 12.24 -7.96
CA ALA A 528 4.13 13.03 -8.57
C ALA A 528 5.33 13.27 -7.63
N GLU A 529 5.22 12.98 -6.33
CA GLU A 529 6.29 13.15 -5.35
C GLU A 529 6.65 11.82 -4.67
N ASP A 530 7.92 11.41 -4.85
CA ASP A 530 8.56 10.16 -4.41
C ASP A 530 8.03 8.83 -5.03
N PRO A 531 8.70 8.29 -6.07
CA PRO A 531 8.34 6.99 -6.67
C PRO A 531 8.59 5.78 -5.76
N ALA A 532 9.18 5.94 -4.57
CA ALA A 532 9.39 4.84 -3.63
C ALA A 532 8.10 4.31 -2.97
N GLN A 533 6.98 5.06 -3.02
CA GLN A 533 5.73 4.69 -2.32
C GLN A 533 4.70 3.95 -3.19
N ALA A 534 5.06 3.53 -4.42
CA ALA A 534 4.21 2.78 -5.34
C ALA A 534 4.07 1.28 -4.99
N GLY A 535 3.78 0.98 -3.71
CA GLY A 535 3.55 -0.37 -3.19
C GLY A 535 2.14 -0.88 -3.47
N TRP A 536 2.03 -2.06 -4.08
CA TRP A 536 0.75 -2.68 -4.41
C TRP A 536 0.14 -3.46 -3.23
N ARG A 537 -1.18 -3.48 -3.12
CA ARG A 537 -1.94 -4.49 -2.37
C ARG A 537 -2.94 -5.18 -3.28
N LYS A 538 -2.79 -6.50 -3.46
CA LYS A 538 -3.87 -7.39 -3.90
C LYS A 538 -4.71 -7.70 -2.65
N PRO A 539 -6.03 -7.47 -2.61
CA PRO A 539 -6.82 -7.65 -1.39
C PRO A 539 -7.03 -9.14 -1.08
N THR A 540 -6.09 -9.73 -0.35
CA THR A 540 -6.18 -11.08 0.22
C THR A 540 -6.97 -11.05 1.53
N VAL A 541 -8.28 -10.91 1.42
CA VAL A 541 -9.23 -11.09 2.53
C VAL A 541 -10.02 -12.38 2.26
N PRO A 542 -10.14 -13.32 3.22
CA PRO A 542 -10.93 -14.54 3.04
C PRO A 542 -12.38 -14.22 2.66
N ALA A 543 -12.97 -14.95 1.71
CA ALA A 543 -14.32 -14.64 1.21
C ALA A 543 -15.40 -14.57 2.32
N GLU A 544 -15.21 -15.31 3.42
CA GLU A 544 -16.09 -15.30 4.60
C GLU A 544 -15.83 -14.10 5.54
N GLU A 545 -14.62 -13.54 5.57
CA GLU A 545 -14.37 -12.23 6.20
C GLU A 545 -14.79 -11.06 5.29
N VAL A 546 -14.72 -11.22 3.96
CA VAL A 546 -15.37 -10.26 3.05
C VAL A 546 -16.89 -10.30 3.26
N ALA A 547 -17.49 -11.46 3.55
CA ALA A 547 -18.89 -11.57 3.97
C ALA A 547 -19.20 -10.82 5.29
N ALA A 548 -18.27 -10.81 6.25
CA ALA A 548 -18.37 -9.98 7.45
C ALA A 548 -18.13 -8.47 7.19
N LEU A 549 -17.50 -8.11 6.07
CA LEU A 549 -17.32 -6.74 5.58
C LEU A 549 -18.43 -6.27 4.60
N TRP A 550 -19.29 -7.19 4.12
CA TRP A 550 -20.23 -6.91 3.03
C TRP A 550 -21.55 -6.24 3.46
N ASP A 551 -21.93 -6.29 4.73
CA ASP A 551 -23.17 -5.65 5.23
C ASP A 551 -22.97 -4.16 5.57
N LEU A 552 -22.81 -3.30 4.55
CA LEU A 552 -22.98 -1.84 4.66
C LEU A 552 -23.17 -1.13 3.30
N THR A 553 -24.43 -0.83 2.97
CA THR A 553 -24.88 -0.35 1.65
C THR A 553 -24.35 1.02 1.16
N LEU A 554 -24.15 1.13 -0.16
CA LEU A 554 -24.15 2.32 -1.05
C LEU A 554 -23.20 3.53 -0.83
N ARG A 555 -22.53 3.67 0.31
CA ARG A 555 -21.67 4.86 0.67
C ARG A 555 -20.11 4.91 0.43
N PRO A 556 -19.02 3.99 0.74
CA PRO A 556 -18.21 4.24 0.73
C PRO A 556 -17.48 5.04 -0.52
N TRP A 557 -17.95 5.19 -1.78
CA TRP A 557 -17.27 6.10 -2.75
C TRP A 557 -16.94 7.50 -2.19
N ALA A 558 -17.73 7.96 -1.21
CA ALA A 558 -17.52 9.19 -0.47
C ALA A 558 -17.03 9.02 1.02
N TRP A 559 -16.81 7.81 1.59
CA TRP A 559 -16.21 7.66 2.95
C TRP A 559 -14.80 8.29 2.99
N ARG A 560 -13.96 7.92 2.01
CA ARG A 560 -12.52 8.20 2.05
C ARG A 560 -12.19 9.58 1.51
N THR A 561 -12.67 9.94 0.32
CA THR A 561 -12.35 11.24 -0.30
C THR A 561 -12.87 12.44 0.50
N LEU A 562 -13.87 12.26 1.36
CA LEU A 562 -14.34 13.29 2.30
C LEU A 562 -13.70 13.20 3.70
N ARG A 563 -12.69 12.33 3.93
CA ARG A 563 -11.93 12.23 5.19
C ARG A 563 -10.41 12.33 5.05
N THR A 564 -9.84 11.90 3.92
CA THR A 564 -8.38 11.76 3.75
C THR A 564 -7.74 12.81 2.84
N GLY A 565 -8.48 13.85 2.44
CA GLY A 565 -7.94 14.94 1.63
C GLY A 565 -7.01 15.82 2.45
N ALA A 566 -5.69 15.70 2.22
CA ALA A 566 -4.72 16.66 2.72
C ALA A 566 -5.02 18.07 2.13
N PRO A 567 -4.76 19.17 2.87
CA PRO A 567 -5.02 20.52 2.39
C PRO A 567 -4.00 20.93 1.32
N GLY A 568 -4.36 20.76 0.05
CA GLY A 568 -3.59 21.21 -1.11
C GLY A 568 -4.50 21.52 -2.29
N GLU A 569 -4.38 22.72 -2.86
CA GLU A 569 -5.17 23.13 -4.01
C GLU A 569 -4.71 22.41 -5.29
N GLN A 570 -5.53 21.49 -5.81
CA GLN A 570 -5.47 21.14 -7.24
C GLN A 570 -6.88 21.18 -7.87
N ALA A 571 -7.18 22.35 -8.42
CA ALA A 571 -8.35 22.60 -9.25
C ALA A 571 -8.14 22.03 -10.66
N ALA A 572 -8.35 20.73 -10.84
CA ALA A 572 -8.32 20.10 -12.16
C ALA A 572 -9.50 20.64 -13.01
N PRO A 573 -9.25 21.30 -14.17
CA PRO A 573 -10.31 21.74 -15.05
C PRO A 573 -10.88 20.55 -15.83
N ASP A 574 -12.20 20.39 -15.83
CA ASP A 574 -12.90 19.47 -16.74
C ASP A 574 -12.98 20.15 -18.12
N GLN A 575 -11.99 19.86 -18.96
CA GLN A 575 -11.77 20.57 -20.22
C GLN A 575 -12.92 20.44 -21.22
N ASP A 576 -13.69 19.34 -21.16
CA ASP A 576 -14.81 19.06 -22.07
C ASP A 576 -16.13 19.72 -21.64
N SER A 577 -16.38 19.84 -20.34
CA SER A 577 -17.60 20.50 -19.84
C SER A 577 -17.42 22.02 -19.66
N GLY A 578 -16.20 22.46 -19.34
CA GLY A 578 -15.88 23.82 -18.92
C GLY A 578 -16.04 24.04 -17.41
N LEU A 579 -16.48 23.03 -16.65
CA LEU A 579 -16.59 23.09 -15.20
C LEU A 579 -15.20 23.01 -14.54
N ARG A 580 -15.06 23.63 -13.37
CA ARG A 580 -13.88 23.44 -12.50
C ARG A 580 -14.26 22.64 -11.27
N ALA A 581 -13.54 21.55 -11.01
CA ALA A 581 -13.75 20.75 -9.81
C ALA A 581 -12.77 21.17 -8.69
N LEU A 582 -13.32 21.48 -7.52
CA LEU A 582 -12.60 21.69 -6.27
C LEU A 582 -12.95 20.57 -5.28
N HIS A 583 -12.04 20.26 -4.37
CA HIS A 583 -12.25 19.26 -3.33
C HIS A 583 -11.40 19.55 -2.10
N GLY A 584 -11.83 19.02 -0.95
CA GLY A 584 -11.09 19.11 0.31
C GLY A 584 -11.67 18.16 1.36
N ALA A 585 -11.06 18.13 2.55
CA ALA A 585 -11.54 17.31 3.66
C ALA A 585 -13.02 17.65 3.99
N GLY A 586 -13.93 16.71 3.75
CA GLY A 586 -15.35 16.86 4.02
C GLY A 586 -16.20 17.45 2.88
N TRP A 587 -15.65 17.82 1.72
CA TRP A 587 -16.45 18.43 0.65
C TRP A 587 -15.88 18.30 -0.77
N ARG A 588 -16.74 18.54 -1.76
CA ARG A 588 -16.38 18.85 -3.15
C ARG A 588 -17.20 20.03 -3.65
N ALA A 589 -16.67 20.79 -4.61
CA ALA A 589 -17.45 21.78 -5.34
C ALA A 589 -17.22 21.66 -6.86
N LEU A 590 -18.27 21.90 -7.64
CA LEU A 590 -18.18 22.18 -9.07
C LEU A 590 -18.48 23.66 -9.29
N LEU A 591 -17.72 24.33 -10.15
CA LEU A 591 -17.91 25.73 -10.54
C LEU A 591 -18.23 25.81 -12.03
N ALA A 592 -19.32 26.50 -12.39
CA ALA A 592 -19.71 26.81 -13.76
C ALA A 592 -19.33 28.27 -14.10
N PRO A 593 -18.37 28.51 -15.02
CA PRO A 593 -18.01 29.87 -15.42
C PRO A 593 -19.14 30.51 -16.23
N GLY A 594 -19.85 31.46 -15.62
CA GLY A 594 -20.90 32.27 -16.27
C GLY A 594 -22.34 32.04 -15.78
N GLY A 595 -22.57 31.11 -14.85
CA GLY A 595 -23.91 30.87 -14.28
C GLY A 595 -24.47 32.04 -13.45
N SER A 596 -25.74 31.91 -13.05
CA SER A 596 -26.64 32.92 -12.45
C SER A 596 -26.27 33.55 -11.09
N GLY A 597 -25.09 33.27 -10.52
CA GLY A 597 -24.71 33.64 -9.15
C GLY A 597 -25.28 32.71 -8.07
N LEU A 598 -26.10 31.73 -8.44
CA LEU A 598 -26.63 30.73 -7.52
C LEU A 598 -25.57 29.66 -7.17
N VAL A 599 -25.51 29.31 -5.88
CA VAL A 599 -24.76 28.18 -5.35
C VAL A 599 -25.75 27.15 -4.82
N VAL A 600 -25.79 25.97 -5.43
CA VAL A 600 -26.52 24.82 -4.88
C VAL A 600 -25.62 24.13 -3.86
N HIS A 601 -26.13 23.82 -2.68
CA HIS A 601 -25.38 23.21 -1.59
C HIS A 601 -26.11 21.97 -1.07
N ALA A 602 -25.51 20.78 -1.15
CA ALA A 602 -26.06 19.56 -0.57
C ALA A 602 -25.27 19.17 0.69
N PRO A 603 -25.75 19.53 1.90
CA PRO A 603 -25.20 19.00 3.14
C PRO A 603 -25.64 17.55 3.36
N ASP A 604 -24.75 16.75 3.93
CA ASP A 604 -24.97 15.35 4.31
C ASP A 604 -25.31 14.38 3.15
N VAL A 605 -24.55 14.49 2.05
CA VAL A 605 -24.66 13.54 0.91
C VAL A 605 -24.24 12.10 1.25
N LEU A 606 -23.65 11.85 2.44
CA LEU A 606 -23.33 10.49 2.90
C LEU A 606 -24.54 9.79 3.51
N ASN A 607 -25.37 10.49 4.28
CA ASN A 607 -26.59 9.90 4.80
C ASN A 607 -27.71 9.88 3.75
N GLU A 608 -27.66 10.79 2.76
CA GLU A 608 -28.70 10.94 1.75
C GLU A 608 -28.16 11.00 0.29
N PRO A 609 -27.76 9.87 -0.31
CA PRO A 609 -27.16 9.86 -1.66
C PRO A 609 -28.11 10.37 -2.76
N ASP A 610 -29.42 10.16 -2.63
CA ASP A 610 -30.41 10.66 -3.59
C ASP A 610 -30.48 12.20 -3.60
N THR A 611 -30.12 12.86 -2.49
CA THR A 611 -30.06 14.33 -2.37
C THR A 611 -28.95 14.92 -3.27
N ALA A 612 -27.83 14.20 -3.46
CA ALA A 612 -26.75 14.64 -4.35
C ALA A 612 -27.16 14.62 -5.83
N ALA A 613 -27.94 13.61 -6.26
CA ALA A 613 -28.48 13.55 -7.62
C ALA A 613 -29.48 14.69 -7.89
N LEU A 614 -30.38 14.96 -6.93
CA LEU A 614 -31.30 16.09 -7.01
C LEU A 614 -30.55 17.44 -7.05
N ALA A 615 -29.52 17.62 -6.22
CA ALA A 615 -28.71 18.84 -6.23
C ALA A 615 -27.95 19.04 -7.55
N GLY A 616 -27.49 17.95 -8.19
CA GLY A 616 -26.93 17.98 -9.54
C GLY A 616 -27.93 18.45 -10.60
N VAL A 617 -29.15 17.92 -10.58
CA VAL A 617 -30.23 18.35 -11.49
C VAL A 617 -30.64 19.79 -11.23
N LEU A 618 -30.74 20.23 -9.97
CA LEU A 618 -31.04 21.63 -9.64
C LEU A 618 -29.92 22.59 -10.06
N PHE A 619 -28.65 22.16 -10.00
CA PHE A 619 -27.51 22.94 -10.48
C PHE A 619 -27.58 23.20 -12.00
N GLU A 620 -27.89 22.17 -12.80
CA GLU A 620 -28.08 22.33 -14.26
C GLU A 620 -29.39 23.09 -14.58
N ALA A 621 -30.51 22.73 -13.95
CA ALA A 621 -31.85 23.25 -14.26
C ALA A 621 -32.11 24.70 -13.82
N LEU A 622 -31.24 25.26 -12.96
CA LEU A 622 -31.27 26.65 -12.49
C LEU A 622 -30.10 27.50 -13.01
N ASP A 623 -29.20 26.94 -13.83
CA ASP A 623 -27.97 27.58 -14.32
C ASP A 623 -27.13 28.15 -13.16
N ALA A 624 -26.78 27.29 -12.20
CA ALA A 624 -26.07 27.71 -10.99
C ALA A 624 -24.55 27.86 -11.23
N SER A 625 -23.95 28.91 -10.67
CA SER A 625 -22.49 29.14 -10.73
C SER A 625 -21.68 28.11 -9.94
N ALA A 626 -22.27 27.46 -8.92
CA ALA A 626 -21.59 26.40 -8.19
C ALA A 626 -22.54 25.32 -7.63
N LEU A 627 -22.01 24.11 -7.45
CA LEU A 627 -22.61 23.01 -6.70
C LEU A 627 -21.61 22.52 -5.64
N VAL A 628 -21.93 22.69 -4.36
CA VAL A 628 -21.12 22.23 -3.22
C VAL A 628 -21.77 20.99 -2.61
N LEU A 629 -21.04 19.87 -2.55
CA LEU A 629 -21.47 18.62 -1.93
C LEU A 629 -20.67 18.40 -0.65
N ALA A 630 -21.33 18.32 0.50
CA ALA A 630 -20.68 18.27 1.81
C ALA A 630 -21.01 16.99 2.60
N ALA A 631 -20.01 16.45 3.29
CA ALA A 631 -20.17 15.37 4.26
C ALA A 631 -21.04 15.83 5.45
N PRO A 632 -21.67 14.88 6.19
CA PRO A 632 -22.14 15.15 7.54
C PRO A 632 -20.98 15.69 8.37
N SER A 633 -21.14 16.90 8.91
CA SER A 633 -20.22 17.42 9.92
C SER A 633 -20.37 16.56 11.19
N PRO A 634 -19.26 16.22 11.90
CA PRO A 634 -19.31 15.33 13.07
C PRO A 634 -19.84 16.08 14.31
N HIS A 635 -21.14 16.40 14.29
CA HIS A 635 -21.90 16.92 15.42
C HIS A 635 -23.12 16.03 15.66
N PRO A 636 -23.50 15.79 16.92
CA PRO A 636 -24.54 14.82 17.25
C PRO A 636 -25.92 15.35 16.86
N THR A 637 -26.79 14.48 16.36
CA THR A 637 -28.24 14.70 16.26
C THR A 637 -28.94 14.62 17.63
N GLY A 638 -28.23 14.98 18.71
CA GLY A 638 -28.67 14.95 20.09
C GLY A 638 -28.99 16.35 20.57
N VAL A 639 -30.29 16.63 20.77
CA VAL A 639 -30.77 17.87 21.39
C VAL A 639 -30.34 17.87 22.86
N GLY A 640 -29.36 18.71 23.23
CA GLY A 640 -28.94 18.79 24.64
C GLY A 640 -27.77 19.72 25.00
N SER A 641 -26.85 20.04 24.09
CA SER A 641 -25.67 20.85 24.43
C SER A 641 -25.21 21.75 23.28
N PRO A 642 -25.02 23.08 23.50
CA PRO A 642 -24.34 23.93 22.54
C PRO A 642 -22.83 23.60 22.54
N PRO A 643 -22.16 23.53 21.38
CA PRO A 643 -20.72 23.32 21.31
C PRO A 643 -19.96 24.58 21.77
N GLU A 644 -18.96 24.41 22.64
CA GLU A 644 -18.05 25.49 23.04
C GLU A 644 -17.03 25.79 21.93
N GLY A 645 -17.48 26.51 20.90
CA GLY A 645 -16.64 27.08 19.85
C GLY A 645 -17.14 26.80 18.44
N PRO A 646 -17.08 27.79 17.51
CA PRO A 646 -17.45 27.60 16.12
C PRO A 646 -16.33 26.85 15.37
N VAL A 647 -16.30 25.52 15.50
CA VAL A 647 -15.46 24.66 14.65
C VAL A 647 -16.08 24.62 13.25
N ALA A 648 -15.79 25.66 12.46
CA ALA A 648 -16.20 25.78 11.07
C ALA A 648 -15.78 24.51 10.29
N SER A 649 -16.74 23.79 9.73
CA SER A 649 -16.42 22.65 8.89
C SER A 649 -15.71 23.14 7.61
N PRO A 650 -14.75 22.39 7.04
CA PRO A 650 -14.04 22.87 5.84
C PRO A 650 -14.98 23.07 4.65
N ALA A 651 -16.11 22.36 4.62
CA ALA A 651 -17.20 22.58 3.67
C ALA A 651 -17.83 23.98 3.77
N HIS A 652 -18.04 24.49 4.99
CA HIS A 652 -18.56 25.83 5.23
C HIS A 652 -17.52 26.91 4.86
N ALA A 653 -16.23 26.68 5.16
CA ALA A 653 -15.16 27.58 4.73
C ALA A 653 -15.04 27.65 3.19
N ALA A 654 -15.15 26.51 2.50
CA ALA A 654 -15.16 26.46 1.04
C ALA A 654 -16.40 27.14 0.42
N LEU A 655 -17.58 26.94 1.02
CA LEU A 655 -18.80 27.64 0.63
C LEU A 655 -18.65 29.15 0.80
N LEU A 656 -18.11 29.62 1.92
CA LEU A 656 -17.85 31.04 2.17
C LEU A 656 -16.91 31.63 1.10
N ALA A 657 -15.78 30.98 0.81
CA ALA A 657 -14.84 31.44 -0.22
C ALA A 657 -15.46 31.50 -1.63
N ILE A 658 -16.35 30.57 -1.98
CA ILE A 658 -17.12 30.60 -3.24
C ILE A 658 -18.08 31.80 -3.27
N LEU A 659 -18.74 32.10 -2.15
CA LEU A 659 -19.68 33.23 -2.04
C LEU A 659 -18.96 34.58 -2.06
N GLU A 660 -17.81 34.71 -1.41
CA GLU A 660 -16.95 35.88 -1.49
C GLU A 660 -16.46 36.12 -2.93
N ALA A 661 -16.10 35.06 -3.67
CA ALA A 661 -15.68 35.14 -5.06
C ALA A 661 -16.83 35.50 -6.04
N LEU A 662 -18.07 35.13 -5.72
CA LEU A 662 -19.28 35.52 -6.47
C LEU A 662 -19.84 36.90 -6.04
N GLY A 663 -19.44 37.41 -4.88
CA GLY A 663 -19.78 38.73 -4.36
C GLY A 663 -21.25 38.88 -3.92
N PRO A 664 -21.75 40.11 -3.73
CA PRO A 664 -23.04 40.38 -3.07
C PRO A 664 -24.28 39.92 -3.86
N GLN A 665 -24.12 39.51 -5.11
CA GLN A 665 -25.20 38.90 -5.91
C GLN A 665 -25.35 37.39 -5.65
N ALA A 666 -24.38 36.74 -4.99
CA ALA A 666 -24.40 35.31 -4.73
C ALA A 666 -25.62 34.87 -3.92
N ARG A 667 -26.22 33.72 -4.25
CA ARG A 667 -27.36 33.14 -3.52
C ARG A 667 -27.07 31.68 -3.18
N VAL A 668 -27.65 31.16 -2.12
CA VAL A 668 -27.49 29.75 -1.72
C VAL A 668 -28.84 29.03 -1.69
N LEU A 669 -28.87 27.88 -2.36
CA LEU A 669 -29.93 26.89 -2.27
C LEU A 669 -29.39 25.63 -1.57
N SER A 670 -29.65 25.49 -0.27
CA SER A 670 -29.35 24.28 0.46
C SER A 670 -30.39 23.20 0.12
N VAL A 671 -29.96 22.07 -0.43
CA VAL A 671 -30.81 20.94 -0.84
C VAL A 671 -30.68 19.84 0.19
N ARG A 672 -31.76 19.57 0.92
CA ARG A 672 -31.84 18.56 1.98
C ARG A 672 -32.95 17.57 1.68
N GLY A 673 -32.88 16.38 2.25
CA GLY A 673 -34.05 15.53 2.41
C GLY A 673 -34.86 15.84 3.65
N TYR A 674 -36.10 15.37 3.66
CA TYR A 674 -36.84 15.11 4.89
C TYR A 674 -37.26 13.64 4.97
N ARG A 675 -37.66 13.21 6.18
CA ARG A 675 -38.16 11.86 6.46
C ARG A 675 -39.67 11.82 6.25
N ASP A 676 -40.15 10.93 5.38
CA ASP A 676 -41.55 10.89 4.90
C ASP A 676 -42.58 10.44 5.97
N VAL A 677 -42.14 10.25 7.22
CA VAL A 677 -43.01 10.13 8.41
C VAL A 677 -43.77 11.45 8.67
N LEU A 678 -43.24 12.56 8.13
CA LEU A 678 -43.93 13.83 8.06
C LEU A 678 -44.47 14.01 6.64
N ASP A 679 -45.80 14.13 6.51
CA ASP A 679 -46.46 14.48 5.26
C ASP A 679 -46.75 16.00 5.24
N PRO A 680 -45.97 16.81 4.50
CA PRO A 680 -46.24 18.22 4.32
C PRO A 680 -47.30 18.51 3.23
N GLY A 681 -47.81 17.51 2.51
CA GLY A 681 -48.73 17.70 1.37
C GLY A 681 -48.06 18.29 0.12
N ALA A 682 -46.73 18.20 0.01
CA ALA A 682 -45.91 18.74 -1.08
C ALA A 682 -44.64 17.90 -1.27
N GLU A 683 -44.05 17.91 -2.46
CA GLU A 683 -42.79 17.23 -2.76
C GLU A 683 -41.56 18.02 -2.31
N ALA A 684 -41.68 19.35 -2.27
CA ALA A 684 -40.63 20.28 -1.87
C ALA A 684 -41.15 21.28 -0.82
N VAL A 685 -40.43 21.43 0.30
CA VAL A 685 -40.69 22.45 1.32
C VAL A 685 -39.54 23.47 1.34
N LEU A 686 -39.86 24.74 1.09
CA LEU A 686 -38.90 25.86 1.12
C LEU A 686 -38.86 26.49 2.52
N SER A 687 -37.66 26.76 3.04
CA SER A 687 -37.46 27.31 4.38
C SER A 687 -36.42 28.44 4.43
N LEU A 688 -36.76 29.49 5.17
CA LEU A 688 -35.91 30.65 5.45
C LEU A 688 -35.26 30.57 6.85
N GLY A 689 -35.25 29.40 7.51
CA GLY A 689 -34.82 29.25 8.92
C GLY A 689 -35.81 29.83 9.94
N ARG A 690 -36.80 30.56 9.44
CA ARG A 690 -37.90 31.22 10.16
C ARG A 690 -39.22 30.95 9.43
N PRO A 691 -40.36 30.89 10.15
CA PRO A 691 -41.68 30.76 9.54
C PRO A 691 -41.95 31.85 8.48
N ALA A 692 -42.35 31.45 7.28
CA ALA A 692 -42.72 32.34 6.18
C ALA A 692 -44.18 32.79 6.30
N LEU A 693 -44.47 33.64 7.29
CA LEU A 693 -45.82 34.06 7.64
C LEU A 693 -46.54 34.83 6.50
N PRO A 694 -47.88 34.72 6.37
CA PRO A 694 -48.63 35.46 5.36
C PRO A 694 -48.41 36.98 5.44
N GLY A 695 -48.08 37.60 4.31
CA GLY A 695 -47.81 39.03 4.21
C GLY A 695 -46.39 39.47 4.59
N GLN A 696 -45.54 38.56 5.08
CA GLN A 696 -44.11 38.82 5.23
C GLN A 696 -43.42 38.77 3.85
N PRO A 697 -42.60 39.78 3.47
CA PRO A 697 -41.87 39.74 2.21
C PRO A 697 -40.84 38.62 2.21
N ARG A 698 -40.77 37.88 1.10
CA ARG A 698 -39.80 36.80 0.86
C ARG A 698 -38.64 37.31 -0.02
N PRO A 699 -37.46 36.67 0.00
CA PRO A 699 -36.41 36.99 -0.96
C PRO A 699 -36.86 36.69 -2.40
N ALA A 700 -36.75 37.64 -3.32
CA ALA A 700 -37.26 37.49 -4.69
C ALA A 700 -36.68 36.28 -5.46
N PHE A 701 -35.43 35.88 -5.19
CA PHE A 701 -34.84 34.68 -5.78
C PHE A 701 -35.50 33.37 -5.30
N ALA A 702 -36.11 33.40 -4.12
CA ALA A 702 -36.82 32.27 -3.53
C ALA A 702 -38.24 32.12 -4.12
N GLU A 703 -38.87 33.24 -4.49
CA GLU A 703 -40.13 33.26 -5.22
C GLU A 703 -39.94 32.85 -6.70
N ASP A 704 -38.84 33.27 -7.34
CA ASP A 704 -38.42 32.77 -8.67
C ASP A 704 -38.10 31.26 -8.62
N LEU A 705 -37.40 30.79 -7.57
CA LEU A 705 -37.18 29.36 -7.36
C LEU A 705 -38.50 28.58 -7.22
N GLU A 706 -39.45 29.07 -6.41
CA GLU A 706 -40.79 28.48 -6.28
C GLU A 706 -41.51 28.42 -7.64
N ALA A 707 -41.50 29.52 -8.40
CA ALA A 707 -42.09 29.56 -9.74
C ALA A 707 -41.44 28.56 -10.70
N ARG A 708 -40.11 28.41 -10.66
CA ARG A 708 -39.35 27.44 -11.49
C ARG A 708 -39.56 25.97 -11.09
N LEU A 709 -39.89 25.70 -9.82
CA LEU A 709 -40.30 24.39 -9.32
C LEU A 709 -41.73 24.05 -9.80
N ALA A 710 -42.67 24.97 -9.55
CA ALA A 710 -44.07 24.81 -9.93
C ALA A 710 -44.28 24.73 -11.46
N ALA A 711 -43.51 25.48 -12.25
CA ALA A 711 -43.52 25.41 -13.72
C ALA A 711 -43.05 24.04 -14.27
N ARG A 712 -42.33 23.25 -13.46
CA ARG A 712 -41.93 21.86 -13.75
C ARG A 712 -42.76 20.83 -12.99
N GLY A 713 -43.97 21.23 -12.55
CA GLY A 713 -44.95 20.34 -11.94
C GLY A 713 -44.64 19.86 -10.52
N VAL A 714 -43.56 20.32 -9.88
CA VAL A 714 -43.25 19.95 -8.50
C VAL A 714 -44.13 20.73 -7.54
N SER A 715 -44.81 20.00 -6.67
CA SER A 715 -45.63 20.58 -5.61
C SER A 715 -44.74 21.23 -4.54
N THR A 716 -44.86 22.55 -4.38
CA THR A 716 -44.13 23.35 -3.39
C THR A 716 -45.00 23.72 -2.19
N ALA A 717 -44.36 23.82 -1.03
CA ALA A 717 -44.90 24.45 0.17
C ALA A 717 -43.81 25.27 0.86
N TRP A 718 -44.21 26.14 1.80
CA TRP A 718 -43.29 26.88 2.66
C TRP A 718 -43.34 26.34 4.09
N TYR A 719 -42.22 26.43 4.80
CA TYR A 719 -42.22 26.31 6.24
C TYR A 719 -42.95 27.52 6.86
N ASP A 720 -44.12 27.26 7.42
CA ASP A 720 -45.11 28.21 7.93
C ASP A 720 -45.14 28.32 9.46
N GLY A 721 -44.38 27.48 10.16
CA GLY A 721 -44.37 27.39 11.62
C GLY A 721 -45.33 26.37 12.22
N ASP A 722 -46.04 25.55 11.43
CA ASP A 722 -46.83 24.42 11.97
C ASP A 722 -45.90 23.49 12.79
N ALA A 723 -46.34 23.08 13.98
CA ALA A 723 -45.65 22.12 14.84
C ALA A 723 -45.40 20.77 14.13
N ARG A 724 -46.24 20.38 13.16
CA ARG A 724 -46.04 19.22 12.28
C ARG A 724 -44.88 19.38 11.31
N ARG A 725 -44.53 20.64 11.00
CA ARG A 725 -43.50 21.07 10.06
C ARG A 725 -42.23 21.58 10.75
N LEU A 726 -42.13 21.44 12.08
CA LEU A 726 -41.04 22.03 12.89
C LEU A 726 -39.64 21.47 12.57
N SER A 727 -39.55 20.31 11.92
CA SER A 727 -38.32 19.72 11.36
C SER A 727 -37.74 20.49 10.16
N PHE A 728 -38.54 21.32 9.49
CA PHE A 728 -38.11 22.17 8.38
C PHE A 728 -37.50 23.51 8.87
N GLN A 729 -37.42 23.72 10.18
CA GLN A 729 -36.77 24.87 10.79
C GLN A 729 -35.25 24.68 10.83
N ASP A 730 -34.51 25.44 10.02
CA ASP A 730 -33.04 25.38 9.90
C ASP A 730 -32.32 26.69 10.34
N PRO A 731 -32.55 27.18 11.58
CA PRO A 731 -32.03 28.47 12.01
C PRO A 731 -30.50 28.45 12.22
N GLY A 732 -29.93 27.27 12.38
CA GLY A 732 -28.49 27.02 12.54
C GLY A 732 -27.84 26.32 11.35
N ASP A 733 -28.40 26.44 10.13
CA ASP A 733 -27.67 25.96 8.94
C ASP A 733 -26.41 26.84 8.73
N PRO A 734 -25.18 26.28 8.79
CA PRO A 734 -23.97 27.08 8.57
C PRO A 734 -23.93 27.70 7.16
N ALA A 735 -24.62 27.13 6.17
CA ALA A 735 -24.74 27.74 4.84
C ALA A 735 -25.55 29.06 4.86
N ARG A 736 -26.50 29.19 5.79
CA ARG A 736 -27.27 30.44 6.03
C ARG A 736 -26.35 31.54 6.56
N ALA A 737 -25.53 31.21 7.57
CA ALA A 737 -24.56 32.13 8.15
C ALA A 737 -23.47 32.56 7.15
N ALA A 738 -22.98 31.65 6.30
CA ALA A 738 -22.03 32.00 5.23
C ALA A 738 -22.64 32.96 4.20
N ALA A 739 -23.88 32.70 3.76
CA ALA A 739 -24.57 33.56 2.80
C ALA A 739 -24.85 34.97 3.36
N GLU A 740 -25.28 35.06 4.61
CA GLU A 740 -25.51 36.35 5.29
C GLU A 740 -24.19 37.11 5.49
N ALA A 741 -23.11 36.44 5.93
CA ALA A 741 -21.80 37.06 6.10
C ALA A 741 -21.18 37.56 4.79
N ALA A 742 -21.27 36.78 3.70
CA ALA A 742 -20.67 37.14 2.40
C ALA A 742 -21.47 38.20 1.62
N THR A 743 -22.79 38.30 1.83
CA THR A 743 -23.66 39.15 0.99
C THR A 743 -24.34 40.30 1.75
N GLY A 744 -24.38 40.26 3.08
CA GLY A 744 -25.06 41.25 3.92
C GLY A 744 -26.59 41.22 3.83
N VAL A 745 -27.20 40.19 3.22
CA VAL A 745 -28.65 40.05 3.02
C VAL A 745 -29.10 38.59 3.22
N GLU A 746 -30.42 38.37 3.32
CA GLU A 746 -31.03 37.03 3.40
C GLU A 746 -30.92 36.28 2.05
N ALA A 747 -29.72 35.81 1.73
CA ALA A 747 -29.35 35.18 0.47
C ALA A 747 -29.49 33.64 0.46
N HIS A 748 -30.13 33.03 1.47
CA HIS A 748 -30.16 31.56 1.65
C HIS A 748 -31.58 30.98 1.82
N VAL A 749 -31.88 29.97 1.00
CA VAL A 749 -33.08 29.13 1.09
C VAL A 749 -32.66 27.68 1.29
N THR A 750 -33.38 26.96 2.15
CA THR A 750 -33.29 25.49 2.22
C THR A 750 -34.51 24.87 1.56
N LEU A 751 -34.28 24.00 0.58
CA LEU A 751 -35.26 23.16 -0.08
C LEU A 751 -35.15 21.75 0.51
N PHE A 752 -36.21 21.33 1.20
CA PHE A 752 -36.35 19.99 1.74
C PHE A 752 -37.19 19.14 0.78
N ALA A 753 -36.61 18.11 0.20
CA ALA A 753 -37.22 17.25 -0.81
C ALA A 753 -37.69 15.90 -0.26
N SER A 754 -38.88 15.46 -0.68
CA SER A 754 -39.45 14.15 -0.33
C SER A 754 -38.54 13.03 -0.81
N SER A 755 -38.55 11.87 -0.12
CA SER A 755 -37.77 10.73 -0.62
C SER A 755 -38.39 10.13 -1.88
N ALA A 756 -39.69 10.35 -2.12
CA ALA A 756 -40.35 10.01 -3.37
C ALA A 756 -39.79 10.81 -4.56
N TRP A 757 -39.72 12.14 -4.47
CA TRP A 757 -39.18 13.00 -5.53
C TRP A 757 -37.67 12.79 -5.73
N ARG A 758 -36.90 12.70 -4.63
CA ARG A 758 -35.46 12.37 -4.69
C ARG A 758 -35.20 11.03 -5.39
N ARG A 759 -35.93 9.96 -5.05
CA ARG A 759 -35.84 8.66 -5.76
C ARG A 759 -36.37 8.71 -7.19
N ALA A 760 -37.36 9.54 -7.50
CA ALA A 760 -37.85 9.70 -8.87
C ALA A 760 -36.78 10.35 -9.78
N VAL A 761 -36.12 11.40 -9.29
CA VAL A 761 -34.99 12.06 -9.98
C VAL A 761 -33.79 11.12 -10.08
N ALA A 762 -33.37 10.48 -8.97
CA ALA A 762 -32.26 9.53 -8.97
C ALA A 762 -32.50 8.30 -9.88
N ALA A 763 -33.75 7.85 -10.04
CA ALA A 763 -34.12 6.77 -10.95
C ALA A 763 -34.49 7.24 -12.38
N GLY A 764 -34.21 8.49 -12.74
CA GLY A 764 -34.49 9.05 -14.06
C GLY A 764 -35.96 9.21 -14.44
N ARG A 765 -36.89 8.92 -13.53
CA ARG A 765 -38.33 9.11 -13.73
C ARG A 765 -38.78 10.56 -13.55
N GLY A 766 -37.86 11.44 -13.15
CA GLY A 766 -38.05 12.90 -13.10
C GLY A 766 -37.95 13.63 -14.46
N GLU A 767 -37.99 12.94 -15.60
CA GLU A 767 -37.84 13.49 -16.98
C GLU A 767 -38.94 14.49 -17.46
N ALA A 768 -39.62 15.15 -16.53
CA ALA A 768 -40.47 16.33 -16.75
C ALA A 768 -39.78 17.65 -16.32
N TRP A 769 -38.47 17.60 -16.02
CA TRP A 769 -37.64 18.69 -15.50
C TRP A 769 -36.69 19.31 -16.54
#